data_AF-A0A926ILK3-F1
#
_entry.id   AF-A0A926ILK3-F1
#
_cell.length_a   1.000
_cell.length_b   1.000
_cell.length_c   1.000
_cell.angle_alpha   90.00
_cell.angle_beta   90.00
_cell.angle_gamma   90.00
#
_symmetry.space_group_name_H-M   'P 1'
#
loop_
_entity.id
_entity.type
_entity.pdbx_description
1 polymer ?
#
loop_
_entity_poly.entity_id
_entity_poly.type
_entity_poly.pdbx_seq_one_letter_code
_entity_poly.pdbx_strand_id
1 'polypeptide(L)'
;MNRLLLIPFLTAALGNGTVFSQAQTANVRIDVDASRIENRIPDYLYGACMEDVNHEVYGGIYNQRIFGESFEEPTPGMIFDDFSIYEGGWSASQGELDVKGTGGSKFVYNPVEMRNGSVEVEIKFDGKSGDNAGLITRVSKEAKGADTFNGYEISLASNGRKVAVGRHEHNFGHIRDIKVDCHPTEWNRLKVVMNDGRMEVFLNDKSIFVHNEDYPNLAKGKVGLRSWNSNVKFRNFRIKTEGIDEELQYRTTSQPEVSLHWIPVQTGDAKAVFIHDKKNAYNTNCSQVIAKKGGTGRVGIANMGLNKWGIAVKEGQKFQGRIYMKGSYRGIVKVALQSADGTREYAMQELQDVTGKWKKFPFELTSDATDDKARFTVYLEDNGKVWIDQVVMMGTGDDLYHNLPFRNDIAEVFANQELTFLRYGGGMINAKGYKFKNMIGDRDKRPQYKGTFYDYSTHGFGIEEFLQYCEAAGIEPCFAVNVDETAQDMADMIEYLNGSETSVWGKKRAENGHPRPYNVKYIEVGNEEVIWGDIREDYEKYTRDFNRIYDAITAKDPNVKVICGAQWRHDSPANMKMVFDAINGKAAYWDYHPWADVLTNGKETEQRLKEMKNFFMQWDPNTEMKCAIFEENGRIHNMQRVLGHVTVQNAVRRMGDFVLTSCAANALQPYEQNDNGWDQGQVFFTPSMVWAMPPYYAQKMASRHHKPYRVFNTAGEELDVTATTDEKREEVVLHVANTQNSVVTADINIKEFGKPSQIKVITLAGRLEDVNTPEQPERIVPQEKTLFATDNLKYDFPAYSYTILVYQK
;
A
#
# COMPACT_ATOMS: atom_id res chain seq x y z
N MET A 1 -23.26 36.74 -47.46
CA MET A 1 -24.73 36.94 -47.63
C MET A 1 -25.35 35.55 -47.55
N ASN A 2 -26.29 35.16 -46.71
CA ASN A 2 -27.22 35.88 -45.83
C ASN A 2 -27.66 34.92 -44.71
N ARG A 3 -27.78 35.47 -43.49
CA ARG A 3 -28.81 35.29 -42.45
C ARG A 3 -29.38 33.89 -42.17
N LEU A 4 -29.04 33.35 -40.99
CA LEU A 4 -29.92 32.48 -40.21
C LEU A 4 -30.90 33.32 -39.38
N LEU A 5 -32.18 32.94 -39.42
CA LEU A 5 -33.29 33.47 -38.63
C LEU A 5 -33.34 32.81 -37.24
N LEU A 6 -33.56 33.62 -36.21
CA LEU A 6 -34.01 33.22 -34.87
C LEU A 6 -35.51 32.84 -34.89
N ILE A 7 -35.87 31.80 -34.13
CA ILE A 7 -37.22 31.61 -33.58
C ILE A 7 -37.06 31.23 -32.09
N PRO A 8 -37.78 31.90 -31.16
CA PRO A 8 -37.63 31.71 -29.73
C PRO A 8 -38.52 30.58 -29.21
N PHE A 9 -38.02 29.78 -28.26
CA PHE A 9 -38.86 28.97 -27.38
C PHE A 9 -38.86 29.58 -25.98
N LEU A 10 -40.05 30.03 -25.57
CA LEU A 10 -40.38 30.40 -24.19
C LEU A 10 -40.15 29.19 -23.27
N THR A 11 -39.31 29.35 -22.26
CA THR A 11 -39.33 28.51 -21.06
C THR A 11 -39.96 29.28 -19.91
N ALA A 12 -41.06 28.74 -19.40
CA ALA A 12 -41.76 29.23 -18.23
C ALA A 12 -40.89 29.08 -16.98
N ALA A 13 -40.72 30.18 -16.24
CA ALA A 13 -40.10 30.19 -14.93
C ALA A 13 -41.03 29.53 -13.89
N LEU A 14 -40.70 28.33 -13.44
CA LEU A 14 -41.15 27.79 -12.16
C LEU A 14 -40.06 28.06 -11.14
N GLY A 15 -40.27 29.08 -10.32
CA GLY A 15 -39.42 29.39 -9.19
C GLY A 15 -39.53 28.30 -8.13
N ASN A 16 -38.51 27.45 -8.04
CA ASN A 16 -38.16 26.80 -6.79
C ASN A 16 -37.02 27.61 -6.18
N GLY A 17 -37.37 28.50 -5.25
CA GLY A 17 -36.41 29.17 -4.39
C GLY A 17 -35.70 28.14 -3.54
N THR A 18 -34.53 27.68 -4.00
CA THR A 18 -33.52 27.12 -3.13
C THR A 18 -33.02 28.25 -2.24
N VAL A 19 -33.40 28.21 -0.97
CA VAL A 19 -32.79 29.02 0.08
C VAL A 19 -31.32 28.59 0.13
N PHE A 20 -30.45 29.31 -0.57
CA PHE A 20 -29.04 29.32 -0.22
C PHE A 20 -28.96 29.90 1.19
N SER A 21 -28.74 29.02 2.17
CA SER A 21 -28.22 29.43 3.47
C SER A 21 -27.05 30.38 3.22
N GLN A 22 -27.17 31.64 3.66
CA GLN A 22 -26.04 32.56 3.66
C GLN A 22 -24.94 31.92 4.49
N ALA A 23 -23.82 31.57 3.85
CA ALA A 23 -22.63 31.11 4.54
C ALA A 23 -22.24 32.20 5.55
N GLN A 24 -22.35 31.87 6.83
CA GLN A 24 -22.05 32.80 7.91
C GLN A 24 -20.54 32.99 7.95
N THR A 25 -20.06 34.13 7.46
CA THR A 25 -18.64 34.49 7.50
C THR A 25 -18.24 34.75 8.95
N ALA A 26 -17.40 33.89 9.53
CA ALA A 26 -16.76 34.18 10.80
C ALA A 26 -15.68 35.25 10.57
N ASN A 27 -15.75 36.37 11.30
CA ASN A 27 -14.67 37.34 11.35
C ASN A 27 -13.79 37.00 12.57
N VAL A 28 -12.60 36.49 12.30
CA VAL A 28 -11.62 36.12 13.33
C VAL A 28 -10.43 37.06 13.31
N ARG A 29 -9.59 36.98 14.35
CA ARG A 29 -8.37 37.78 14.44
C ARG A 29 -7.16 36.86 14.60
N ILE A 30 -6.10 37.15 13.84
CA ILE A 30 -4.79 36.50 13.97
C ILE A 30 -3.79 37.57 14.41
N ASP A 31 -3.22 37.42 15.61
CA ASP A 31 -2.11 38.27 16.07
C ASP A 31 -0.84 37.43 16.15
N VAL A 32 0.25 37.93 15.57
CA VAL A 32 1.59 37.34 15.66
C VAL A 32 2.52 38.36 16.31
N ASP A 33 3.36 37.91 17.24
CA ASP A 33 4.48 38.71 17.76
C ASP A 33 5.79 38.12 17.22
N ALA A 34 6.32 38.74 16.17
CA ALA A 34 7.51 38.26 15.47
C ALA A 34 8.79 38.32 16.32
N SER A 35 8.78 39.04 17.45
CA SER A 35 9.93 39.14 18.36
C SER A 35 9.95 38.05 19.44
N ARG A 36 8.79 37.44 19.72
CA ARG A 36 8.63 36.46 20.79
C ARG A 36 8.77 35.04 20.25
N ILE A 37 10.00 34.52 20.27
CA ILE A 37 10.29 33.12 19.95
C ILE A 37 9.78 32.21 21.07
N GLU A 38 9.05 31.17 20.71
CA GLU A 38 8.46 30.19 21.64
C GLU A 38 9.23 28.87 21.67
N ASN A 39 9.81 28.43 20.55
CA ASN A 39 10.64 27.22 20.44
C ASN A 39 11.35 27.16 19.07
N ARG A 40 12.28 26.21 18.95
CA ARG A 40 12.93 25.84 17.69
C ARG A 40 12.18 24.68 17.02
N ILE A 41 12.06 24.75 15.69
CA ILE A 41 11.53 23.69 14.84
C ILE A 41 12.71 22.94 14.21
N PRO A 42 12.74 21.60 14.24
CA PRO A 42 13.80 20.84 13.58
C PRO A 42 13.82 21.03 12.07
N ASP A 43 15.01 21.03 11.50
CA ASP A 43 15.22 21.14 10.04
C ASP A 43 14.68 19.89 9.29
N TYR A 44 14.46 18.78 10.01
CA TYR A 44 13.95 17.50 9.49
C TYR A 44 12.44 17.32 9.63
N LEU A 45 11.68 18.38 9.98
CA LEU A 45 10.25 18.28 10.27
C LEU A 45 9.44 17.62 9.14
N TYR A 46 9.85 17.86 7.89
CA TYR A 46 9.07 17.50 6.71
C TYR A 46 9.54 16.16 6.15
N GLY A 47 8.91 15.09 6.65
CA GLY A 47 9.22 13.72 6.29
C GLY A 47 8.15 13.03 5.44
N ALA A 48 8.49 11.87 4.89
CA ALA A 48 7.54 10.90 4.35
C ALA A 48 7.96 9.48 4.77
N CYS A 49 6.99 8.56 4.74
CA CYS A 49 7.22 7.15 5.01
C CYS A 49 7.11 6.33 3.73
N MET A 50 8.19 5.62 3.38
CA MET A 50 8.21 4.61 2.33
C MET A 50 8.08 3.22 2.99
N GLU A 51 6.99 2.52 2.70
CA GLU A 51 6.67 1.18 3.16
C GLU A 51 6.03 0.40 2.01
N ASP A 52 6.58 -0.76 1.65
CA ASP A 52 6.12 -1.55 0.49
C ASP A 52 4.80 -2.31 0.75
N VAL A 53 3.75 -1.59 1.17
CA VAL A 53 2.37 -2.04 1.44
C VAL A 53 1.62 -2.37 0.15
N ASN A 54 1.89 -1.61 -0.92
CA ASN A 54 1.12 -1.64 -2.17
C ASN A 54 2.03 -1.73 -3.40
N HIS A 55 3.18 -2.40 -3.34
CA HIS A 55 4.14 -2.45 -4.46
C HIS A 55 4.65 -1.07 -4.88
N GLU A 56 4.77 -0.15 -3.91
CA GLU A 56 5.30 1.19 -4.13
C GLU A 56 6.79 1.18 -4.50
N VAL A 57 7.52 0.18 -4.02
CA VAL A 57 8.93 -0.01 -4.32
C VAL A 57 9.08 -0.91 -5.54
N TYR A 58 8.67 -2.16 -5.40
CA TYR A 58 8.86 -3.17 -6.42
C TYR A 58 7.75 -3.13 -7.47
N GLY A 59 8.07 -2.75 -8.72
CA GLY A 59 7.08 -2.36 -9.73
C GLY A 59 6.70 -0.86 -9.69
N GLY A 60 7.16 -0.15 -8.66
CA GLY A 60 7.10 1.29 -8.49
C GLY A 60 8.45 1.96 -8.69
N ILE A 61 8.99 2.65 -7.67
CA ILE A 61 10.22 3.45 -7.82
C ILE A 61 11.43 2.62 -8.25
N TYR A 62 11.52 1.33 -7.90
CA TYR A 62 12.59 0.46 -8.40
C TYR A 62 12.38 0.15 -9.88
N ASN A 63 13.41 0.39 -10.70
CA ASN A 63 13.30 0.42 -12.17
C ASN A 63 13.01 -0.95 -12.84
N GLN A 64 12.91 -2.03 -12.06
CA GLN A 64 12.64 -3.36 -12.59
C GLN A 64 11.25 -3.44 -13.24
N ARG A 65 11.22 -3.71 -14.55
CA ARG A 65 9.99 -3.74 -15.36
C ARG A 65 9.28 -5.10 -15.37
N ILE A 66 9.98 -6.15 -14.94
CA ILE A 66 9.42 -7.49 -14.79
C ILE A 66 8.90 -7.64 -13.36
N PHE A 67 7.67 -8.12 -13.22
CA PHE A 67 7.10 -8.47 -11.91
C PHE A 67 6.98 -9.99 -11.79
N GLY A 68 7.53 -10.60 -10.74
CA GLY A 68 7.67 -12.06 -10.61
C GLY A 68 8.87 -12.63 -11.38
N GLU A 69 10.03 -11.97 -11.27
CA GLU A 69 11.29 -12.28 -11.97
C GLU A 69 11.82 -13.71 -11.72
N SER A 70 11.48 -14.28 -10.58
CA SER A 70 11.98 -15.56 -10.08
C SER A 70 10.95 -16.70 -10.14
N PHE A 71 9.74 -16.44 -10.63
CA PHE A 71 8.67 -17.42 -10.81
C PHE A 71 8.22 -18.10 -9.51
N GLU A 72 8.19 -17.41 -8.38
CA GLU A 72 7.94 -18.06 -7.09
C GLU A 72 6.49 -17.99 -6.64
N GLU A 73 5.75 -17.12 -7.32
CA GLU A 73 4.31 -17.14 -7.30
C GLU A 73 3.80 -18.48 -7.85
N PRO A 74 2.76 -19.05 -7.22
CA PRO A 74 2.14 -20.28 -7.66
C PRO A 74 1.55 -20.11 -9.05
N THR A 75 1.36 -21.22 -9.75
CA THR A 75 0.54 -21.23 -10.95
C THR A 75 -0.88 -20.76 -10.62
N PRO A 76 -1.57 -20.06 -11.54
CA PRO A 76 -2.99 -19.78 -11.39
C PRO A 76 -3.74 -21.04 -10.95
N GLY A 77 -4.68 -20.86 -10.03
CA GLY A 77 -5.53 -21.94 -9.57
C GLY A 77 -6.38 -22.52 -10.70
N MET A 78 -7.04 -23.63 -10.39
CA MET A 78 -8.00 -24.26 -11.29
C MET A 78 -9.13 -23.28 -11.65
N ILE A 79 -9.45 -23.14 -12.93
CA ILE A 79 -10.64 -22.40 -13.38
C ILE A 79 -11.83 -23.33 -13.29
N PHE A 80 -12.91 -22.86 -12.66
CA PHE A 80 -14.19 -23.54 -12.64
C PHE A 80 -15.08 -22.94 -13.72
N ASP A 81 -15.59 -23.78 -14.62
CA ASP A 81 -16.27 -23.30 -15.83
C ASP A 81 -17.58 -22.56 -15.52
N ASP A 82 -18.29 -23.01 -14.47
CA ASP A 82 -19.61 -22.48 -14.09
C ASP A 82 -19.58 -21.68 -12.78
N PHE A 83 -18.41 -21.48 -12.17
CA PHE A 83 -18.30 -20.85 -10.85
C PHE A 83 -17.24 -19.76 -10.82
N SER A 84 -17.52 -18.70 -10.05
CA SER A 84 -16.55 -17.68 -9.69
C SER A 84 -16.04 -17.90 -8.27
N ILE A 85 -14.73 -17.80 -8.11
CA ILE A 85 -14.05 -17.79 -6.81
C ILE A 85 -13.82 -16.35 -6.38
N TYR A 86 -14.27 -16.00 -5.19
CA TYR A 86 -13.90 -14.77 -4.51
C TYR A 86 -13.21 -15.16 -3.20
N GLU A 87 -11.88 -15.16 -3.23
CA GLU A 87 -10.99 -15.68 -2.17
C GLU A 87 -11.14 -17.18 -1.86
N GLY A 88 -10.16 -17.71 -1.11
CA GLY A 88 -10.07 -19.11 -0.74
C GLY A 88 -9.35 -19.97 -1.78
N GLY A 89 -8.54 -20.91 -1.30
CA GLY A 89 -7.91 -21.92 -2.14
C GLY A 89 -8.87 -23.07 -2.43
N TRP A 90 -9.82 -22.87 -3.36
CA TRP A 90 -10.79 -23.88 -3.75
C TRP A 90 -10.17 -24.92 -4.69
N SER A 91 -10.46 -26.20 -4.45
CA SER A 91 -10.06 -27.30 -5.32
C SER A 91 -11.15 -28.35 -5.42
N ALA A 92 -11.32 -28.95 -6.59
CA ALA A 92 -12.29 -30.03 -6.78
C ALA A 92 -11.60 -31.34 -7.14
N SER A 93 -12.06 -32.43 -6.52
CA SER A 93 -11.62 -33.78 -6.81
C SER A 93 -12.75 -34.76 -6.52
N GLN A 94 -13.04 -35.69 -7.44
CA GLN A 94 -14.00 -36.77 -7.23
C GLN A 94 -15.41 -36.30 -6.78
N GLY A 95 -15.89 -35.16 -7.31
CA GLY A 95 -17.21 -34.59 -6.93
C GLY A 95 -17.24 -33.90 -5.57
N GLU A 96 -16.11 -33.85 -4.86
CA GLU A 96 -15.93 -33.06 -3.64
C GLU A 96 -15.20 -31.75 -3.96
N LEU A 97 -15.57 -30.70 -3.23
CA LEU A 97 -14.93 -29.39 -3.24
C LEU A 97 -14.27 -29.16 -1.88
N ASP A 98 -12.97 -28.86 -1.85
CA ASP A 98 -12.17 -28.57 -0.65
C ASP A 98 -11.75 -27.10 -0.64
N VAL A 99 -11.85 -26.47 0.52
CA VAL A 99 -11.34 -25.11 0.75
C VAL A 99 -10.68 -25.03 2.12
N LYS A 100 -9.58 -24.29 2.19
CA LYS A 100 -8.89 -23.97 3.46
C LYS A 100 -9.48 -22.74 4.12
N GLY A 101 -9.38 -22.71 5.45
CA GLY A 101 -9.90 -21.61 6.26
C GLY A 101 -9.20 -20.29 5.95
N THR A 102 -9.97 -19.35 5.40
CA THR A 102 -9.60 -17.95 5.21
C THR A 102 -10.82 -17.07 5.48
N GLY A 103 -10.63 -15.75 5.56
CA GLY A 103 -11.70 -14.80 5.83
C GLY A 103 -12.79 -14.79 4.74
N GLY A 104 -12.50 -14.41 3.49
CA GLY A 104 -13.58 -14.11 2.53
C GLY A 104 -13.96 -15.19 1.53
N SER A 105 -13.71 -16.48 1.79
CA SER A 105 -13.90 -17.55 0.81
C SER A 105 -15.34 -17.67 0.32
N LYS A 106 -15.60 -17.34 -0.94
CA LYS A 106 -16.90 -17.52 -1.60
C LYS A 106 -16.74 -18.24 -2.94
N PHE A 107 -17.65 -19.17 -3.22
CA PHE A 107 -17.72 -19.95 -4.44
C PHE A 107 -19.12 -19.84 -5.04
N VAL A 108 -19.28 -19.04 -6.09
CA VAL A 108 -20.60 -18.58 -6.57
C VAL A 108 -20.92 -19.20 -7.92
N TYR A 109 -22.09 -19.82 -8.04
CA TYR A 109 -22.59 -20.40 -9.29
C TYR A 109 -23.09 -19.29 -10.23
N ASN A 110 -22.49 -19.19 -11.41
CA ASN A 110 -22.74 -18.12 -12.37
C ASN A 110 -24.00 -18.29 -13.26
N PRO A 111 -24.36 -19.50 -13.74
CA PRO A 111 -25.38 -19.65 -14.77
C PRO A 111 -26.80 -19.24 -14.38
N VAL A 112 -27.13 -19.24 -13.08
CA VAL A 112 -28.52 -19.09 -12.63
C VAL A 112 -28.64 -18.10 -11.48
N GLU A 113 -29.57 -17.16 -11.64
CA GLU A 113 -30.11 -16.37 -10.54
C GLU A 113 -31.53 -16.83 -10.21
N MET A 114 -31.82 -17.02 -8.92
CA MET A 114 -33.11 -17.52 -8.46
C MET A 114 -33.78 -16.59 -7.45
N ARG A 115 -35.10 -16.49 -7.57
CA ARG A 115 -36.00 -15.86 -6.59
C ARG A 115 -36.63 -16.92 -5.68
N ASN A 116 -37.17 -17.95 -6.33
CA ASN A 116 -37.86 -19.08 -5.72
C ASN A 116 -37.16 -20.40 -6.07
N GLY A 117 -37.27 -21.38 -5.19
CA GLY A 117 -36.65 -22.69 -5.36
C GLY A 117 -36.02 -23.25 -4.10
N SER A 118 -35.11 -24.20 -4.26
CA SER A 118 -34.29 -24.71 -3.17
C SER A 118 -32.84 -24.86 -3.57
N VAL A 119 -31.96 -24.68 -2.60
CA VAL A 119 -30.53 -24.93 -2.71
C VAL A 119 -30.10 -25.81 -1.56
N GLU A 120 -29.26 -26.82 -1.82
CA GLU A 120 -28.80 -27.76 -0.80
C GLU A 120 -27.38 -28.23 -1.07
N VAL A 121 -26.63 -28.51 -0.01
CA VAL A 121 -25.25 -29.01 -0.08
C VAL A 121 -24.96 -29.87 1.15
N GLU A 122 -24.06 -30.84 1.02
CA GLU A 122 -23.49 -31.56 2.15
C GLU A 122 -22.16 -30.93 2.57
N ILE A 123 -21.99 -30.73 3.88
CA ILE A 123 -20.86 -30.04 4.49
C ILE A 123 -20.15 -30.98 5.46
N LYS A 124 -18.82 -31.01 5.42
CA LYS A 124 -17.98 -31.77 6.35
C LYS A 124 -16.74 -30.99 6.75
N PHE A 125 -16.54 -30.79 8.06
CA PHE A 125 -15.35 -30.14 8.61
C PHE A 125 -14.22 -31.17 8.85
N ASP A 126 -12.98 -30.69 8.89
CA ASP A 126 -11.80 -31.53 9.15
C ASP A 126 -11.55 -31.83 10.64
N GLY A 127 -12.36 -31.24 11.54
CA GLY A 127 -12.26 -31.41 12.99
C GLY A 127 -11.21 -30.52 13.67
N LYS A 128 -10.60 -29.57 12.94
CA LYS A 128 -9.73 -28.54 13.52
C LYS A 128 -10.52 -27.30 13.94
N SER A 129 -9.85 -26.36 14.62
CA SER A 129 -10.42 -25.04 14.91
C SER A 129 -10.81 -24.32 13.62
N GLY A 130 -12.02 -23.76 13.61
CA GLY A 130 -12.54 -22.89 12.56
C GLY A 130 -13.86 -22.30 13.04
N ASP A 131 -14.45 -21.39 12.27
CA ASP A 131 -15.67 -20.72 12.70
C ASP A 131 -16.92 -21.37 12.12
N ASN A 132 -17.17 -21.23 10.82
CA ASN A 132 -18.36 -21.77 10.17
C ASN A 132 -18.20 -21.91 8.64
N ALA A 133 -19.14 -22.62 8.02
CA ALA A 133 -19.26 -22.72 6.57
C ALA A 133 -20.70 -23.07 6.16
N GLY A 134 -21.11 -22.69 4.95
CA GLY A 134 -22.45 -23.05 4.46
C GLY A 134 -22.85 -22.41 3.15
N LEU A 135 -24.15 -22.14 3.03
CA LEU A 135 -24.79 -21.66 1.82
C LEU A 135 -24.91 -20.14 1.84
N ILE A 136 -24.63 -19.52 0.70
CA ILE A 136 -25.04 -18.15 0.42
C ILE A 136 -26.10 -18.15 -0.67
N THR A 137 -27.16 -17.36 -0.48
CA THR A 137 -28.30 -17.31 -1.40
C THR A 137 -28.65 -15.88 -1.76
N ARG A 138 -29.25 -15.71 -2.94
CA ARG A 138 -29.63 -14.40 -3.50
C ARG A 138 -28.43 -13.44 -3.59
N VAL A 139 -27.28 -14.00 -3.97
CA VAL A 139 -25.99 -13.31 -4.05
C VAL A 139 -26.00 -12.31 -5.21
N SER A 140 -25.58 -11.07 -4.94
CA SER A 140 -25.28 -10.05 -5.96
C SER A 140 -24.17 -9.11 -5.45
N LYS A 141 -23.57 -8.33 -6.36
CA LYS A 141 -22.46 -7.41 -6.04
C LYS A 141 -21.28 -8.07 -5.32
N GLU A 142 -21.05 -9.34 -5.63
CA GLU A 142 -19.99 -10.13 -5.04
C GLU A 142 -18.59 -9.64 -5.44
N ALA A 143 -17.70 -9.52 -4.47
CA ALA A 143 -16.29 -9.15 -4.66
C ALA A 143 -15.39 -9.88 -3.65
N LYS A 144 -14.08 -9.66 -3.75
CA LYS A 144 -13.13 -10.05 -2.69
C LYS A 144 -13.46 -9.29 -1.39
N GLY A 145 -13.14 -9.89 -0.25
CA GLY A 145 -13.48 -9.44 1.10
C GLY A 145 -14.53 -10.31 1.77
N ALA A 146 -14.48 -10.36 3.10
CA ALA A 146 -15.35 -11.17 3.96
C ALA A 146 -16.83 -11.03 3.60
N ASP A 147 -17.33 -9.79 3.70
CA ASP A 147 -18.76 -9.48 3.66
C ASP A 147 -19.14 -8.68 2.40
N THR A 148 -18.23 -8.63 1.42
CA THR A 148 -18.37 -7.84 0.18
C THR A 148 -19.31 -8.54 -0.82
N PHE A 149 -20.59 -8.62 -0.47
CA PHE A 149 -21.69 -9.01 -1.34
C PHE A 149 -23.04 -8.60 -0.72
N ASN A 150 -24.10 -8.70 -1.51
CA ASN A 150 -25.48 -8.69 -1.04
C ASN A 150 -26.01 -10.12 -1.04
N GLY A 151 -26.68 -10.58 0.03
CA GLY A 151 -27.26 -11.93 0.06
C GLY A 151 -27.70 -12.40 1.44
N TYR A 152 -28.14 -13.65 1.55
CA TYR A 152 -28.27 -14.35 2.83
C TYR A 152 -27.13 -15.32 3.01
N GLU A 153 -26.73 -15.51 4.26
CA GLU A 153 -25.79 -16.54 4.67
C GLU A 153 -26.47 -17.49 5.66
N ILE A 154 -26.31 -18.79 5.42
CA ILE A 154 -26.78 -19.87 6.27
C ILE A 154 -25.58 -20.79 6.50
N SER A 155 -24.96 -20.69 7.67
CA SER A 155 -23.67 -21.34 7.95
C SER A 155 -23.74 -22.25 9.17
N LEU A 156 -23.32 -23.49 9.02
CA LEU A 156 -23.11 -24.44 10.11
C LEU A 156 -21.80 -24.10 10.82
N ALA A 157 -21.81 -23.97 12.13
CA ALA A 157 -20.59 -23.78 12.91
C ALA A 157 -19.72 -25.05 12.88
N SER A 158 -18.40 -24.86 12.85
CA SER A 158 -17.40 -25.94 12.80
C SER A 158 -17.50 -26.93 13.97
N ASN A 159 -18.09 -26.50 15.10
CA ASN A 159 -18.33 -27.32 16.27
C ASN A 159 -19.65 -28.13 16.23
N GLY A 160 -20.47 -27.95 15.18
CA GLY A 160 -21.75 -28.64 15.00
C GLY A 160 -22.86 -28.23 15.97
N ARG A 161 -22.71 -27.09 16.68
CA ARG A 161 -23.64 -26.66 17.74
C ARG A 161 -24.61 -25.56 17.35
N LYS A 162 -24.35 -24.87 16.24
CA LYS A 162 -25.25 -23.83 15.73
C LYS A 162 -25.28 -23.75 14.22
N VAL A 163 -26.43 -23.35 13.68
CA VAL A 163 -26.54 -22.77 12.34
C VAL A 163 -26.79 -21.28 12.51
N ALA A 164 -25.89 -20.46 11.98
CA ALA A 164 -26.03 -19.00 11.94
C ALA A 164 -26.74 -18.59 10.64
N VAL A 165 -27.71 -17.70 10.75
CA VAL A 165 -28.41 -17.08 9.64
C VAL A 165 -28.17 -15.58 9.72
N GLY A 166 -27.74 -14.99 8.61
CA GLY A 166 -27.52 -13.56 8.50
C GLY A 166 -27.75 -13.04 7.09
N ARG A 167 -27.61 -11.73 6.98
CA ARG A 167 -27.83 -10.95 5.76
C ARG A 167 -26.58 -10.14 5.47
N HIS A 168 -26.20 -10.07 4.20
CA HIS A 168 -25.10 -9.23 3.72
C HIS A 168 -25.63 -8.10 2.86
N GLU A 169 -25.14 -6.89 3.13
CA GLU A 169 -25.27 -5.69 2.29
C GLU A 169 -23.93 -4.95 2.25
N HIS A 170 -22.88 -5.61 1.76
CA HIS A 170 -21.47 -5.22 1.94
C HIS A 170 -21.02 -5.13 3.41
N ASN A 171 -21.76 -5.78 4.30
CA ASN A 171 -21.47 -5.95 5.72
C ASN A 171 -22.39 -7.04 6.29
N PHE A 172 -21.96 -7.75 7.33
CA PHE A 172 -22.75 -8.79 7.98
C PHE A 172 -23.78 -8.22 8.96
N GLY A 173 -25.05 -8.48 8.71
CA GLY A 173 -26.16 -8.30 9.64
C GLY A 173 -26.64 -9.65 10.19
N HIS A 174 -26.53 -9.84 11.50
CA HIS A 174 -27.03 -11.04 12.16
C HIS A 174 -28.57 -11.12 12.15
N ILE A 175 -29.13 -12.28 11.78
CA ILE A 175 -30.58 -12.55 11.90
C ILE A 175 -30.84 -13.49 13.08
N ARG A 176 -30.19 -14.67 13.10
CA ARG A 176 -30.44 -15.69 14.13
C ARG A 176 -29.32 -16.71 14.26
N ASP A 177 -29.02 -17.10 15.50
CA ASP A 177 -28.30 -18.34 15.80
C ASP A 177 -29.31 -19.43 16.22
N ILE A 178 -29.32 -20.54 15.51
CA ILE A 178 -30.19 -21.70 15.78
C ILE A 178 -29.36 -22.80 16.42
N LYS A 179 -29.72 -23.20 17.63
CA LYS A 179 -29.05 -24.31 18.33
C LYS A 179 -29.38 -25.62 17.61
N VAL A 180 -28.33 -26.36 17.26
CA VAL A 180 -28.40 -27.69 16.66
C VAL A 180 -27.42 -28.62 17.36
N ASP A 181 -27.53 -29.91 17.09
CA ASP A 181 -26.58 -30.91 17.55
C ASP A 181 -26.33 -31.90 16.42
N CYS A 182 -25.17 -31.79 15.77
CA CYS A 182 -24.72 -32.71 14.75
C CYS A 182 -23.21 -32.95 14.86
N HIS A 183 -22.73 -34.05 14.30
CA HIS A 183 -21.31 -34.34 14.24
C HIS A 183 -20.66 -33.59 13.06
N PRO A 184 -19.85 -32.55 13.29
CA PRO A 184 -19.34 -31.69 12.21
C PRO A 184 -18.32 -32.39 11.30
N THR A 185 -17.70 -33.47 11.79
CA THR A 185 -16.78 -34.32 11.02
C THR A 185 -17.49 -35.41 10.22
N GLU A 186 -18.82 -35.44 10.23
CA GLU A 186 -19.65 -36.24 9.33
C GLU A 186 -20.25 -35.35 8.23
N TRP A 187 -20.83 -35.96 7.20
CA TRP A 187 -21.52 -35.20 6.15
C TRP A 187 -22.88 -34.72 6.65
N ASN A 188 -23.07 -33.41 6.69
CA ASN A 188 -24.29 -32.76 7.16
C ASN A 188 -24.97 -32.04 6.00
N ARG A 189 -26.23 -32.38 5.71
CA ARG A 189 -27.00 -31.78 4.62
C ARG A 189 -27.66 -30.49 5.07
N LEU A 190 -27.22 -29.37 4.51
CA LEU A 190 -27.84 -28.07 4.70
C LEU A 190 -28.70 -27.75 3.48
N LYS A 191 -29.95 -27.34 3.69
CA LYS A 191 -30.89 -26.99 2.62
C LYS A 191 -31.64 -25.72 2.96
N VAL A 192 -31.85 -24.87 1.95
CA VAL A 192 -32.63 -23.65 2.03
C VAL A 192 -33.71 -23.69 0.97
N VAL A 193 -34.97 -23.50 1.37
CA VAL A 193 -36.13 -23.39 0.48
C VAL A 193 -36.62 -21.94 0.50
N MET A 194 -36.69 -21.30 -0.66
CA MET A 194 -37.07 -19.91 -0.84
C MET A 194 -38.35 -19.82 -1.67
N ASN A 195 -39.39 -19.17 -1.14
CA ASN A 195 -40.64 -18.90 -1.83
C ASN A 195 -41.15 -17.52 -1.41
N ASP A 196 -41.10 -16.52 -2.30
CA ASP A 196 -41.72 -15.18 -2.17
C ASP A 196 -41.82 -14.64 -0.73
N GLY A 197 -40.75 -14.03 -0.25
CA GLY A 197 -40.66 -13.45 1.10
C GLY A 197 -40.48 -14.47 2.23
N ARG A 198 -40.49 -15.79 1.94
CA ARG A 198 -40.23 -16.86 2.91
C ARG A 198 -38.95 -17.62 2.59
N MET A 199 -38.12 -17.82 3.61
CA MET A 199 -36.93 -18.67 3.60
C MET A 199 -37.03 -19.71 4.71
N GLU A 200 -36.93 -20.98 4.39
CA GLU A 200 -36.92 -22.09 5.35
C GLU A 200 -35.61 -22.86 5.27
N VAL A 201 -34.98 -23.07 6.43
CA VAL A 201 -33.68 -23.72 6.56
C VAL A 201 -33.88 -25.10 7.17
N PHE A 202 -33.24 -26.09 6.56
CA PHE A 202 -33.21 -27.47 6.98
C PHE A 202 -31.77 -27.91 7.26
N LEU A 203 -31.59 -28.71 8.31
CA LEU A 203 -30.35 -29.42 8.59
C LEU A 203 -30.68 -30.91 8.76
N ASN A 204 -30.02 -31.78 7.99
CA ASN A 204 -30.25 -33.22 7.98
C ASN A 204 -31.76 -33.55 7.86
N ASP A 205 -32.38 -32.94 6.85
CA ASP A 205 -33.81 -33.06 6.49
C ASP A 205 -34.82 -32.57 7.54
N LYS A 206 -34.36 -32.02 8.67
CA LYS A 206 -35.20 -31.39 9.68
C LYS A 206 -35.30 -29.89 9.44
N SER A 207 -36.52 -29.35 9.34
CA SER A 207 -36.74 -27.89 9.35
C SER A 207 -36.33 -27.33 10.72
N ILE A 208 -35.39 -26.38 10.71
CA ILE A 208 -34.83 -25.79 11.93
C ILE A 208 -35.17 -24.30 12.08
N PHE A 209 -35.53 -23.62 10.99
CA PHE A 209 -35.81 -22.19 11.00
C PHE A 209 -36.67 -21.76 9.81
N VAL A 210 -37.57 -20.80 10.05
CA VAL A 210 -38.34 -20.12 9.01
C VAL A 210 -38.21 -18.61 9.25
N HIS A 211 -37.86 -17.90 8.19
CA HIS A 211 -37.78 -16.45 8.14
C HIS A 211 -38.76 -15.93 7.10
N ASN A 212 -39.64 -15.00 7.50
CA ASN A 212 -40.68 -14.43 6.62
C ASN A 212 -40.50 -12.91 6.55
N GLU A 213 -39.59 -12.45 5.70
CA GLU A 213 -39.38 -11.03 5.42
C GLU A 213 -39.02 -10.86 3.94
N ASP A 214 -39.66 -9.90 3.28
CA ASP A 214 -39.41 -9.58 1.88
C ASP A 214 -38.50 -8.35 1.81
N TYR A 215 -37.27 -8.57 1.35
CA TYR A 215 -36.28 -7.51 1.15
C TYR A 215 -36.12 -7.27 -0.34
N PRO A 216 -36.55 -6.10 -0.87
CA PRO A 216 -36.51 -5.83 -2.31
C PRO A 216 -35.11 -5.99 -2.92
N ASN A 217 -34.08 -5.55 -2.19
CA ASN A 217 -32.68 -5.63 -2.62
C ASN A 217 -32.11 -7.06 -2.61
N LEU A 218 -32.82 -8.00 -2.00
CA LEU A 218 -32.47 -9.42 -1.91
C LEU A 218 -33.64 -10.28 -2.42
N ALA A 219 -34.36 -9.81 -3.44
CA ALA A 219 -35.48 -10.57 -4.01
C ALA A 219 -35.02 -11.73 -4.90
N LYS A 220 -33.87 -11.56 -5.57
CA LYS A 220 -33.30 -12.52 -6.53
C LYS A 220 -31.78 -12.39 -6.52
N GLY A 221 -31.08 -13.49 -6.76
CA GLY A 221 -29.64 -13.47 -7.03
C GLY A 221 -29.08 -14.86 -7.21
N LYS A 222 -27.76 -14.97 -7.31
CA LYS A 222 -27.05 -16.24 -7.47
C LYS A 222 -27.07 -17.06 -6.18
N VAL A 223 -26.58 -18.28 -6.25
CA VAL A 223 -26.32 -19.14 -5.08
C VAL A 223 -24.85 -19.53 -5.02
N GLY A 224 -24.37 -19.86 -3.85
CA GLY A 224 -22.99 -20.25 -3.67
C GLY A 224 -22.71 -20.88 -2.32
N LEU A 225 -21.42 -21.12 -2.10
CA LEU A 225 -20.86 -21.64 -0.86
C LEU A 225 -19.96 -20.58 -0.23
N ARG A 226 -19.91 -20.55 1.10
CA ARG A 226 -19.00 -19.73 1.87
C ARG A 226 -18.30 -20.54 2.95
N SER A 227 -17.04 -20.22 3.21
CA SER A 227 -16.33 -20.62 4.43
C SER A 227 -15.78 -19.40 5.14
N TRP A 228 -15.95 -19.34 6.46
CA TRP A 228 -15.34 -18.35 7.34
C TRP A 228 -14.35 -19.07 8.27
N ASN A 229 -13.05 -18.84 8.07
CA ASN A 229 -11.94 -19.40 8.86
C ASN A 229 -11.97 -20.93 9.05
N SER A 230 -12.65 -21.68 8.18
CA SER A 230 -12.84 -23.12 8.35
C SER A 230 -12.27 -23.92 7.20
N ASN A 231 -11.55 -25.00 7.52
CA ASN A 231 -11.28 -26.07 6.57
C ASN A 231 -12.53 -26.90 6.40
N VAL A 232 -13.05 -26.98 5.18
CA VAL A 232 -14.34 -27.61 4.92
C VAL A 232 -14.35 -28.26 3.55
N LYS A 233 -15.08 -29.37 3.48
CA LYS A 233 -15.44 -30.05 2.24
C LYS A 233 -16.92 -29.91 1.96
N PHE A 234 -17.25 -29.76 0.69
CA PHE A 234 -18.61 -29.76 0.17
C PHE A 234 -18.80 -30.84 -0.88
N ARG A 235 -20.00 -31.39 -0.97
CA ARG A 235 -20.44 -32.26 -2.07
C ARG A 235 -21.95 -32.19 -2.26
N ASN A 236 -22.44 -32.78 -3.34
CA ASN A 236 -23.87 -32.87 -3.66
C ASN A 236 -24.54 -31.47 -3.68
N PHE A 237 -23.88 -30.46 -4.24
CA PHE A 237 -24.41 -29.10 -4.32
C PHE A 237 -25.53 -29.07 -5.37
N ARG A 238 -26.78 -28.95 -4.96
CA ARG A 238 -27.96 -29.09 -5.82
C ARG A 238 -28.80 -27.82 -5.80
N ILE A 239 -29.34 -27.47 -6.97
CA ILE A 239 -30.30 -26.38 -7.12
C ILE A 239 -31.60 -26.89 -7.73
N LYS A 240 -32.71 -26.28 -7.31
CA LYS A 240 -34.03 -26.49 -7.90
C LYS A 240 -34.73 -25.15 -8.06
N THR A 241 -35.06 -24.77 -9.28
CA THR A 241 -35.86 -23.58 -9.60
C THR A 241 -36.68 -23.84 -10.86
N GLU A 242 -37.36 -22.84 -11.41
CA GLU A 242 -38.20 -23.03 -12.60
C GLU A 242 -37.39 -23.59 -13.78
N GLY A 243 -37.75 -24.79 -14.24
CA GLY A 243 -37.08 -25.48 -15.35
C GLY A 243 -35.72 -26.12 -15.01
N ILE A 244 -35.25 -26.06 -13.76
CA ILE A 244 -33.94 -26.56 -13.34
C ILE A 244 -34.08 -27.41 -12.07
N ASP A 245 -33.58 -28.65 -12.10
CA ASP A 245 -33.44 -29.55 -10.94
C ASP A 245 -32.19 -30.41 -11.15
N GLU A 246 -31.04 -29.87 -10.76
CA GLU A 246 -29.74 -30.46 -11.10
C GLU A 246 -28.76 -30.41 -9.92
N GLU A 247 -27.91 -31.43 -9.86
CA GLU A 247 -26.72 -31.42 -9.02
C GLU A 247 -25.57 -30.79 -9.81
N LEU A 248 -25.05 -29.69 -9.27
CA LEU A 248 -24.02 -28.88 -9.90
C LEU A 248 -22.71 -29.64 -10.00
N GLN A 249 -22.09 -29.56 -11.18
CA GLN A 249 -20.82 -30.21 -11.45
C GLN A 249 -19.67 -29.20 -11.34
N TYR A 250 -18.59 -29.59 -10.68
CA TYR A 250 -17.37 -28.79 -10.57
C TYR A 250 -16.48 -28.98 -11.81
N ARG A 251 -16.99 -28.61 -12.99
CA ARG A 251 -16.25 -28.69 -14.25
C ARG A 251 -15.10 -27.70 -14.24
N THR A 252 -13.92 -28.17 -14.62
CA THR A 252 -12.71 -27.38 -14.49
C THR A 252 -11.87 -27.42 -15.77
N THR A 253 -11.36 -26.26 -16.13
CA THR A 253 -10.42 -26.10 -17.23
C THR A 253 -9.00 -26.05 -16.68
N SER A 254 -8.19 -27.05 -17.05
CA SER A 254 -6.77 -27.08 -16.70
C SER A 254 -6.05 -25.84 -17.24
N GLN A 255 -5.31 -25.18 -16.35
CA GLN A 255 -4.47 -24.05 -16.71
C GLN A 255 -3.04 -24.51 -16.99
N PRO A 256 -2.34 -23.87 -17.96
CA PRO A 256 -0.91 -24.04 -18.10
C PRO A 256 -0.17 -23.77 -16.78
N GLU A 257 0.80 -24.61 -16.43
CA GLU A 257 1.65 -24.40 -15.25
C GLU A 257 2.67 -23.28 -15.49
N VAL A 258 2.16 -22.05 -15.57
CA VAL A 258 2.91 -20.80 -15.69
C VAL A 258 2.73 -20.01 -14.40
N SER A 259 3.80 -19.48 -13.82
CA SER A 259 3.74 -18.67 -12.60
C SER A 259 2.80 -17.45 -12.75
N LEU A 260 2.14 -17.03 -11.65
CA LEU A 260 0.98 -16.12 -11.63
C LEU A 260 1.10 -14.83 -12.46
N HIS A 261 2.28 -14.20 -12.45
CA HIS A 261 2.54 -12.93 -13.12
C HIS A 261 2.96 -13.07 -14.58
N TRP A 262 3.09 -14.31 -15.04
CA TRP A 262 3.39 -14.64 -16.42
C TRP A 262 2.17 -15.21 -17.14
N ILE A 263 2.15 -15.04 -18.46
CA ILE A 263 1.05 -15.46 -19.33
C ILE A 263 1.61 -16.45 -20.35
N PRO A 264 1.01 -17.63 -20.54
CA PRO A 264 1.44 -18.56 -21.58
C PRO A 264 1.27 -17.94 -22.97
N VAL A 265 2.27 -18.11 -23.82
CA VAL A 265 2.25 -17.74 -25.24
C VAL A 265 2.23 -19.03 -26.05
N GLN A 266 1.19 -19.22 -26.85
CA GLN A 266 1.09 -20.29 -27.83
C GLN A 266 0.41 -19.76 -29.09
N THR A 267 1.09 -19.81 -30.24
CA THR A 267 0.52 -19.36 -31.52
C THR A 267 0.44 -20.51 -32.52
N GLY A 268 -0.45 -20.38 -33.51
CA GLY A 268 -0.66 -21.41 -34.53
C GLY A 268 -1.17 -22.72 -33.93
N ASP A 269 -0.67 -23.84 -34.46
CA ASP A 269 -0.99 -25.20 -33.99
C ASP A 269 0.08 -25.80 -33.07
N ALA A 270 1.02 -24.96 -32.59
CA ALA A 270 2.11 -25.36 -31.71
C ALA A 270 1.61 -26.10 -30.46
N LYS A 271 2.37 -27.12 -30.04
CA LYS A 271 2.07 -27.92 -28.85
C LYS A 271 3.00 -27.52 -27.72
N ALA A 272 2.46 -26.84 -26.72
CA ALA A 272 3.20 -26.41 -25.54
C ALA A 272 3.03 -27.35 -24.35
N VAL A 273 4.09 -27.45 -23.53
CA VAL A 273 4.02 -27.94 -22.16
C VAL A 273 4.77 -26.93 -21.28
N PHE A 274 4.10 -26.46 -20.24
CA PHE A 274 4.65 -25.59 -19.21
C PHE A 274 4.74 -26.37 -17.91
N ILE A 275 5.80 -26.15 -17.13
CA ILE A 275 5.98 -26.78 -15.81
C ILE A 275 6.51 -25.72 -14.84
N HIS A 276 5.86 -25.60 -13.68
CA HIS A 276 6.35 -24.81 -12.56
C HIS A 276 7.29 -25.68 -11.71
N ASP A 277 8.58 -25.68 -12.03
CA ASP A 277 9.56 -26.60 -11.46
C ASP A 277 10.07 -26.13 -10.10
N LYS A 278 9.62 -26.80 -9.05
CA LYS A 278 9.98 -26.54 -7.64
C LYS A 278 11.22 -27.28 -7.14
N LYS A 279 11.98 -27.93 -8.04
CA LYS A 279 13.11 -28.79 -7.66
C LYS A 279 14.46 -28.28 -8.14
N ASN A 280 14.47 -27.44 -9.19
CA ASN A 280 15.71 -27.10 -9.88
C ASN A 280 15.86 -25.60 -10.18
N ALA A 281 15.46 -24.74 -9.24
CA ALA A 281 15.62 -23.29 -9.34
C ALA A 281 17.10 -22.86 -9.40
N TYR A 282 17.36 -21.66 -9.89
CA TYR A 282 18.68 -21.01 -9.82
C TYR A 282 18.86 -20.25 -8.50
N ASN A 283 17.79 -19.60 -8.00
CA ASN A 283 17.84 -18.78 -6.79
C ASN A 283 17.17 -19.46 -5.58
N THR A 284 15.83 -19.36 -5.43
CA THR A 284 15.12 -19.82 -4.22
C THR A 284 14.45 -21.19 -4.44
N ASN A 285 13.14 -21.25 -4.70
CA ASN A 285 12.36 -22.49 -4.73
C ASN A 285 11.88 -22.88 -6.13
N CYS A 286 11.59 -21.93 -7.02
CA CYS A 286 10.90 -22.22 -8.27
C CYS A 286 11.67 -21.75 -9.52
N SER A 287 11.37 -22.40 -10.64
CA SER A 287 11.78 -21.96 -11.97
C SER A 287 10.69 -22.32 -12.98
N GLN A 288 10.69 -21.68 -14.14
CA GLN A 288 9.71 -21.96 -15.18
C GLN A 288 10.31 -22.82 -16.29
N VAL A 289 9.57 -23.85 -16.70
CA VAL A 289 9.92 -24.66 -17.87
C VAL A 289 9.00 -24.29 -19.03
N ILE A 290 9.61 -24.12 -20.20
CA ILE A 290 8.91 -23.92 -21.47
C ILE A 290 9.34 -25.07 -22.39
N ALA A 291 8.37 -25.83 -22.90
CA ALA A 291 8.65 -26.91 -23.85
C ALA A 291 7.71 -26.85 -25.06
N LYS A 292 8.32 -26.73 -26.25
CA LYS A 292 7.63 -26.92 -27.53
C LYS A 292 7.78 -28.37 -27.98
N LYS A 293 6.66 -29.07 -28.18
CA LYS A 293 6.60 -30.50 -28.49
C LYS A 293 6.26 -30.81 -29.94
N GLY A 294 5.82 -29.83 -30.72
CA GLY A 294 5.44 -29.98 -32.12
C GLY A 294 4.63 -28.80 -32.64
N GLY A 295 4.13 -28.92 -33.87
CA GLY A 295 3.35 -27.89 -34.56
C GLY A 295 4.18 -26.69 -35.05
N THR A 296 3.50 -25.79 -35.74
CA THR A 296 4.00 -24.51 -36.25
C THR A 296 3.57 -23.37 -35.34
N GLY A 297 4.42 -22.33 -35.21
CA GLY A 297 4.18 -21.19 -34.33
C GLY A 297 5.11 -21.15 -33.11
N ARG A 298 4.80 -20.27 -32.17
CA ARG A 298 5.63 -19.91 -31.02
C ARG A 298 5.10 -20.54 -29.74
N VAL A 299 5.99 -20.95 -28.84
CA VAL A 299 5.67 -21.38 -27.48
C VAL A 299 6.55 -20.62 -26.50
N GLY A 300 5.96 -19.95 -25.52
CA GLY A 300 6.69 -19.09 -24.61
C GLY A 300 5.85 -18.60 -23.44
N ILE A 301 6.35 -17.57 -22.77
CA ILE A 301 5.60 -16.84 -21.76
C ILE A 301 5.79 -15.33 -21.94
N ALA A 302 4.86 -14.55 -21.42
CA ALA A 302 4.86 -13.09 -21.44
C ALA A 302 4.70 -12.51 -20.03
N ASN A 303 5.29 -11.35 -19.79
CA ASN A 303 5.14 -10.56 -18.56
C ASN A 303 4.62 -9.17 -18.93
N MET A 304 3.64 -8.68 -18.18
CA MET A 304 3.00 -7.38 -18.40
C MET A 304 3.28 -6.39 -17.25
N GLY A 305 4.37 -6.61 -16.50
CA GLY A 305 4.74 -5.78 -15.36
C GLY A 305 3.76 -5.89 -14.20
N LEU A 306 3.82 -4.90 -13.29
CA LEU A 306 2.95 -4.78 -12.13
C LEU A 306 1.47 -4.74 -12.56
N ASN A 307 0.61 -5.47 -11.84
CA ASN A 307 -0.84 -5.55 -12.05
C ASN A 307 -1.28 -5.96 -13.48
N LYS A 308 -0.35 -6.46 -14.30
CA LYS A 308 -0.56 -6.75 -15.73
C LYS A 308 -1.07 -5.54 -16.52
N TRP A 309 -0.75 -4.32 -16.10
CA TRP A 309 -1.13 -3.10 -16.81
C TRP A 309 -0.36 -2.88 -18.11
N GLY A 310 0.76 -3.57 -18.27
CA GLY A 310 1.71 -3.42 -19.37
C GLY A 310 3.00 -2.73 -18.92
N ILE A 311 3.96 -2.76 -19.82
CA ILE A 311 5.26 -2.11 -19.70
C ILE A 311 5.24 -0.95 -20.69
N ALA A 312 5.27 0.29 -20.20
CA ALA A 312 5.33 1.44 -21.08
C ALA A 312 6.71 1.51 -21.75
N VAL A 313 6.71 1.67 -23.07
CA VAL A 313 7.91 1.83 -23.89
C VAL A 313 7.77 3.07 -24.76
N LYS A 314 8.87 3.76 -25.02
CA LYS A 314 8.95 4.87 -25.99
C LYS A 314 9.80 4.47 -27.19
N GLU A 315 9.50 5.00 -28.37
CA GLU A 315 10.34 4.82 -29.55
C GLU A 315 11.79 5.25 -29.25
N GLY A 316 12.76 4.38 -29.57
CA GLY A 316 14.17 4.57 -29.28
C GLY A 316 14.58 4.28 -27.83
N GLN A 317 13.65 3.99 -26.91
CA GLN A 317 13.98 3.67 -25.52
C GLN A 317 14.71 2.34 -25.46
N LYS A 318 15.86 2.35 -24.80
CA LYS A 318 16.70 1.17 -24.58
C LYS A 318 16.49 0.58 -23.18
N PHE A 319 16.26 -0.71 -23.15
CA PHE A 319 16.24 -1.55 -21.96
C PHE A 319 17.43 -2.51 -21.98
N GLN A 320 17.94 -2.83 -20.79
CA GLN A 320 18.93 -3.88 -20.58
C GLN A 320 18.36 -4.92 -19.62
N GLY A 321 18.70 -6.17 -19.83
CA GLY A 321 18.18 -7.25 -19.01
C GLY A 321 19.06 -8.48 -19.00
N ARG A 322 18.61 -9.45 -18.22
CA ARG A 322 19.22 -10.76 -18.12
C ARG A 322 18.19 -11.83 -17.83
N ILE A 323 18.50 -13.04 -18.26
CA ILE A 323 17.72 -14.25 -17.97
C ILE A 323 18.70 -15.38 -17.67
N TYR A 324 18.41 -16.18 -16.65
CA TYR A 324 19.13 -17.42 -16.44
C TYR A 324 18.43 -18.54 -17.17
N MET A 325 19.19 -19.33 -17.92
CA MET A 325 18.65 -20.47 -18.66
C MET A 325 19.50 -21.72 -18.46
N LYS A 326 18.84 -22.88 -18.46
CA LYS A 326 19.47 -24.19 -18.60
C LYS A 326 18.60 -25.13 -19.41
N GLY A 327 19.19 -26.19 -19.95
CA GLY A 327 18.48 -27.25 -20.64
C GLY A 327 19.29 -27.90 -21.75
N SER A 328 18.63 -28.81 -22.46
CA SER A 328 19.19 -29.46 -23.65
C SER A 328 18.71 -28.80 -24.95
N TYR A 329 18.07 -27.63 -24.87
CA TYR A 329 17.63 -26.90 -26.04
C TYR A 329 18.84 -26.48 -26.90
N ARG A 330 18.71 -26.63 -28.22
CA ARG A 330 19.75 -26.30 -29.21
C ARG A 330 19.28 -25.27 -30.24
N GLY A 331 17.99 -24.94 -30.23
CA GLY A 331 17.45 -23.85 -31.02
C GLY A 331 17.70 -22.50 -30.34
N ILE A 332 17.06 -21.47 -30.91
CA ILE A 332 17.19 -20.09 -30.47
C ILE A 332 16.06 -19.77 -29.48
N VAL A 333 16.42 -19.23 -28.31
CA VAL A 333 15.46 -18.61 -27.39
C VAL A 333 15.36 -17.13 -27.77
N LYS A 334 14.16 -16.60 -27.96
CA LYS A 334 13.96 -15.19 -28.29
C LYS A 334 13.39 -14.45 -27.09
N VAL A 335 13.93 -13.28 -26.82
CA VAL A 335 13.34 -12.30 -25.89
C VAL A 335 12.87 -11.09 -26.67
N ALA A 336 11.67 -10.59 -26.39
CA ALA A 336 11.09 -9.51 -27.19
C ALA A 336 10.14 -8.60 -26.40
N LEU A 337 10.09 -7.33 -26.80
CA LEU A 337 9.01 -6.41 -26.47
C LEU A 337 7.94 -6.52 -27.55
N GLN A 338 6.68 -6.67 -27.15
CA GLN A 338 5.55 -6.85 -28.06
C GLN A 338 4.35 -6.01 -27.64
N SER A 339 3.41 -5.78 -28.55
CA SER A 339 2.07 -5.29 -28.19
C SER A 339 1.40 -6.23 -27.20
N ALA A 340 0.45 -5.73 -26.42
CA ALA A 340 -0.28 -6.51 -25.41
C ALA A 340 -0.84 -7.85 -25.95
N ASP A 341 -1.38 -7.83 -27.18
CA ASP A 341 -1.93 -8.99 -27.88
C ASP A 341 -0.87 -9.87 -28.57
N GLY A 342 0.37 -9.40 -28.70
CA GLY A 342 1.47 -10.09 -29.37
C GLY A 342 1.49 -9.98 -30.89
N THR A 343 0.62 -9.17 -31.49
CA THR A 343 0.54 -9.03 -32.96
C THR A 343 1.66 -8.18 -33.54
N ARG A 344 2.26 -7.30 -32.73
CA ARG A 344 3.41 -6.47 -33.09
C ARG A 344 4.59 -6.73 -32.18
N GLU A 345 5.78 -6.78 -32.77
CA GLU A 345 7.06 -6.90 -32.07
C GLU A 345 7.81 -5.58 -32.23
N TYR A 346 8.19 -4.96 -31.10
CA TYR A 346 8.86 -3.65 -31.05
C TYR A 346 10.38 -3.78 -30.98
N ALA A 347 10.87 -4.87 -30.39
CA ALA A 347 12.28 -5.18 -30.26
C ALA A 347 12.43 -6.69 -30.00
N MET A 348 13.52 -7.29 -30.47
CA MET A 348 13.81 -8.70 -30.23
C MET A 348 15.31 -8.96 -30.19
N GLN A 349 15.74 -9.86 -29.31
CA GLN A 349 17.08 -10.40 -29.30
C GLN A 349 17.05 -11.94 -29.26
N GLU A 350 17.93 -12.55 -30.04
CA GLU A 350 18.16 -13.99 -30.07
C GLU A 350 19.22 -14.40 -29.03
N LEU A 351 18.91 -15.41 -28.24
CA LEU A 351 19.77 -16.00 -27.22
C LEU A 351 20.02 -17.48 -27.53
N GLN A 352 21.29 -17.87 -27.63
CA GLN A 352 21.73 -19.21 -28.04
C GLN A 352 22.63 -19.84 -26.98
N ASP A 353 23.21 -21.01 -27.25
CA ASP A 353 24.19 -21.69 -26.38
C ASP A 353 23.66 -22.06 -24.97
N VAL A 354 22.39 -22.48 -24.89
CA VAL A 354 21.82 -23.04 -23.65
C VAL A 354 22.51 -24.38 -23.33
N THR A 355 23.00 -24.50 -22.09
CA THR A 355 23.69 -25.70 -21.61
C THR A 355 22.90 -26.40 -20.51
N GLY A 356 23.33 -27.60 -20.10
CA GLY A 356 22.72 -28.32 -18.98
C GLY A 356 22.87 -27.64 -17.61
N LYS A 357 23.69 -26.59 -17.51
CA LYS A 357 23.90 -25.80 -16.27
C LYS A 357 23.28 -24.42 -16.42
N TRP A 358 22.82 -23.85 -15.31
CA TRP A 358 22.35 -22.47 -15.26
C TRP A 358 23.45 -21.52 -15.75
N LYS A 359 23.12 -20.70 -16.73
CA LYS A 359 23.98 -19.66 -17.28
C LYS A 359 23.18 -18.38 -17.44
N LYS A 360 23.82 -17.25 -17.16
CA LYS A 360 23.29 -15.90 -17.35
C LYS A 360 23.37 -15.51 -18.83
N PHE A 361 22.29 -14.99 -19.38
CA PHE A 361 22.22 -14.47 -20.74
C PHE A 361 21.78 -13.01 -20.68
N PRO A 362 22.69 -12.06 -20.96
CA PRO A 362 22.32 -10.65 -21.05
C PRO A 362 21.57 -10.37 -22.36
N PHE A 363 20.69 -9.38 -22.33
CA PHE A 363 20.01 -8.87 -23.52
C PHE A 363 19.83 -7.36 -23.44
N GLU A 364 19.68 -6.75 -24.61
CA GLU A 364 19.33 -5.34 -24.78
C GLU A 364 18.21 -5.23 -25.80
N LEU A 365 17.19 -4.41 -25.49
CA LEU A 365 16.04 -4.21 -26.36
C LEU A 365 15.84 -2.72 -26.56
N THR A 366 15.83 -2.27 -27.81
CA THR A 366 15.52 -0.87 -28.16
C THR A 366 14.18 -0.85 -28.88
N SER A 367 13.16 -0.26 -28.26
CA SER A 367 11.82 -0.24 -28.84
C SER A 367 11.77 0.58 -30.13
N ASP A 368 11.16 0.06 -31.18
CA ASP A 368 10.94 0.79 -32.44
C ASP A 368 9.67 1.65 -32.45
N ALA A 369 8.93 1.66 -31.33
CA ALA A 369 7.67 2.37 -31.19
C ALA A 369 7.37 2.76 -29.74
N THR A 370 6.43 3.67 -29.57
CA THR A 370 5.82 4.01 -28.28
C THR A 370 4.55 3.16 -28.08
N ASP A 371 4.44 2.50 -26.93
CA ASP A 371 3.26 1.75 -26.48
C ASP A 371 3.23 1.73 -24.95
N ASP A 372 2.13 2.20 -24.36
CA ASP A 372 1.95 2.23 -22.90
C ASP A 372 1.64 0.85 -22.30
N LYS A 373 1.29 -0.13 -23.15
CA LYS A 373 0.78 -1.45 -22.75
C LYS A 373 1.60 -2.60 -23.33
N ALA A 374 2.87 -2.37 -23.67
CA ALA A 374 3.72 -3.43 -24.20
C ALA A 374 3.88 -4.58 -23.18
N ARG A 375 4.34 -5.73 -23.66
CA ARG A 375 4.69 -6.89 -22.83
C ARG A 375 6.09 -7.37 -23.17
N PHE A 376 6.78 -7.90 -22.17
CA PHE A 376 8.02 -8.64 -22.38
C PHE A 376 7.70 -10.11 -22.64
N THR A 377 8.40 -10.77 -23.56
CA THR A 377 8.18 -12.19 -23.89
C THR A 377 9.48 -12.97 -23.96
N VAL A 378 9.40 -14.26 -23.63
CA VAL A 378 10.45 -15.26 -23.87
C VAL A 378 9.80 -16.43 -24.62
N TYR A 379 10.28 -16.78 -25.80
CA TYR A 379 9.64 -17.83 -26.62
C TYR A 379 10.60 -18.65 -27.48
N LEU A 380 10.11 -19.82 -27.88
CA LEU A 380 10.75 -20.82 -28.72
C LEU A 380 9.94 -20.99 -30.02
N GLU A 381 10.64 -21.18 -31.12
CA GLU A 381 10.03 -21.54 -32.42
C GLU A 381 10.35 -23.00 -32.80
N ASP A 382 11.53 -23.49 -32.43
CA ASP A 382 11.91 -24.89 -32.60
C ASP A 382 11.47 -25.78 -31.44
N ASN A 383 11.29 -27.07 -31.73
CA ASN A 383 10.96 -28.06 -30.71
C ASN A 383 12.10 -28.21 -29.70
N GLY A 384 11.74 -28.33 -28.42
CA GLY A 384 12.68 -28.56 -27.35
C GLY A 384 12.18 -28.02 -26.02
N LYS A 385 13.10 -27.91 -25.05
CA LYS A 385 12.76 -27.58 -23.66
C LYS A 385 13.87 -26.76 -23.02
N VAL A 386 13.48 -25.66 -22.38
CA VAL A 386 14.35 -24.77 -21.62
C VAL A 386 13.76 -24.52 -20.23
N TRP A 387 14.61 -24.41 -19.22
CA TRP A 387 14.28 -23.85 -17.92
C TRP A 387 14.77 -22.42 -17.89
N ILE A 388 13.98 -21.55 -17.27
CA ILE A 388 14.29 -20.15 -17.08
C ILE A 388 14.07 -19.74 -15.62
N ASP A 389 14.88 -18.79 -15.15
CA ASP A 389 14.81 -18.19 -13.81
C ASP A 389 15.46 -16.78 -13.85
N GLN A 390 15.19 -15.95 -12.84
CA GLN A 390 15.77 -14.61 -12.62
C GLN A 390 15.75 -13.74 -13.88
N VAL A 391 14.54 -13.45 -14.39
CA VAL A 391 14.34 -12.60 -15.56
C VAL A 391 14.19 -11.14 -15.13
N VAL A 392 15.21 -10.34 -15.41
CA VAL A 392 15.23 -8.92 -15.05
C VAL A 392 15.33 -8.07 -16.31
N MET A 393 14.57 -6.98 -16.35
CA MET A 393 14.66 -5.94 -17.36
C MET A 393 14.59 -4.57 -16.68
N MET A 394 15.58 -3.73 -16.96
CA MET A 394 15.74 -2.37 -16.46
C MET A 394 15.82 -1.42 -17.65
N GLY A 395 15.35 -0.19 -17.48
CA GLY A 395 15.69 0.91 -18.37
C GLY A 395 17.17 1.28 -18.30
N THR A 396 17.55 2.22 -19.15
CA THR A 396 18.92 2.75 -19.28
C THR A 396 18.88 4.25 -19.49
N GLY A 397 20.03 4.92 -19.33
CA GLY A 397 20.16 6.36 -19.59
C GLY A 397 19.17 7.18 -18.76
N ASP A 398 18.41 8.04 -19.43
CA ASP A 398 17.47 8.99 -18.82
C ASP A 398 16.28 8.33 -18.10
N ASP A 399 16.09 7.01 -18.24
CA ASP A 399 15.09 6.27 -17.45
C ASP A 399 15.56 6.00 -16.00
N LEU A 400 16.86 6.21 -15.72
CA LEU A 400 17.50 5.96 -14.44
C LEU A 400 17.79 7.26 -13.70
N TYR A 401 17.37 7.36 -12.43
CA TYR A 401 17.67 8.51 -11.58
C TYR A 401 19.17 8.58 -11.25
N HIS A 402 19.88 9.55 -11.82
CA HIS A 402 21.34 9.70 -11.64
C HIS A 402 22.15 8.41 -11.89
N ASN A 403 21.76 7.62 -12.90
CA ASN A 403 22.34 6.30 -13.21
C ASN A 403 22.12 5.22 -12.12
N LEU A 404 21.28 5.49 -11.12
CA LEU A 404 20.87 4.52 -10.11
C LEU A 404 19.59 3.79 -10.58
N PRO A 405 19.31 2.57 -10.09
CA PRO A 405 18.24 1.71 -10.59
C PRO A 405 16.84 2.15 -10.13
N PHE A 406 16.55 3.44 -10.18
CA PHE A 406 15.25 4.03 -9.86
C PHE A 406 14.61 4.60 -11.12
N ARG A 407 13.31 4.40 -11.26
CA ARG A 407 12.48 5.06 -12.26
C ARG A 407 12.63 6.57 -12.11
N ASN A 408 13.24 7.22 -13.11
CA ASN A 408 13.57 8.64 -13.04
C ASN A 408 12.33 9.51 -12.82
N ASP A 409 11.21 9.20 -13.49
CA ASP A 409 9.93 9.92 -13.36
C ASP A 409 9.38 9.91 -11.93
N ILE A 410 9.42 8.78 -11.23
CA ILE A 410 8.97 8.68 -9.84
C ILE A 410 9.99 9.33 -8.88
N ALA A 411 11.27 9.02 -9.05
CA ALA A 411 12.35 9.51 -8.21
C ALA A 411 12.45 11.05 -8.25
N GLU A 412 12.31 11.66 -9.43
CA GLU A 412 12.30 13.12 -9.58
C GLU A 412 11.10 13.76 -8.89
N VAL A 413 9.88 13.21 -9.04
CA VAL A 413 8.69 13.77 -8.36
C VAL A 413 8.91 13.76 -6.85
N PHE A 414 9.49 12.69 -6.33
CA PHE A 414 9.75 12.55 -4.90
C PHE A 414 10.87 13.48 -4.40
N ALA A 415 11.97 13.62 -5.13
CA ALA A 415 13.00 14.63 -4.85
C ALA A 415 12.43 16.06 -4.92
N ASN A 416 11.57 16.34 -5.91
CA ASN A 416 10.91 17.63 -6.08
C ASN A 416 9.85 17.93 -5.01
N GLN A 417 9.48 16.97 -4.16
CA GLN A 417 8.65 17.23 -2.99
C GLN A 417 9.40 18.05 -1.94
N GLU A 418 10.75 18.08 -2.03
CA GLU A 418 11.65 18.75 -1.11
C GLU A 418 11.50 18.23 0.32
N LEU A 419 11.43 16.90 0.46
CA LEU A 419 11.48 16.25 1.76
C LEU A 419 12.83 16.47 2.42
N THR A 420 12.81 16.70 3.73
CA THR A 420 14.01 16.83 4.55
C THR A 420 14.41 15.53 5.23
N PHE A 421 13.46 14.60 5.34
CA PHE A 421 13.63 13.32 5.99
C PHE A 421 12.85 12.25 5.23
N LEU A 422 13.40 11.04 5.15
CA LEU A 422 12.70 9.91 4.56
C LEU A 422 12.90 8.68 5.41
N ARG A 423 11.79 8.04 5.81
CA ARG A 423 11.81 6.79 6.56
C ARG A 423 11.49 5.63 5.63
N TYR A 424 12.27 4.55 5.70
CA TYR A 424 11.99 3.28 5.01
C TYR A 424 11.79 2.15 6.02
N GLY A 425 10.58 1.60 6.08
CA GLY A 425 10.23 0.67 7.15
C GLY A 425 8.77 0.25 7.08
N GLY A 426 8.16 -0.01 8.23
CA GLY A 426 6.76 -0.39 8.36
C GLY A 426 6.57 -1.88 8.66
N GLY A 427 5.33 -2.37 8.59
CA GLY A 427 4.96 -3.74 8.91
C GLY A 427 5.71 -4.81 8.11
N MET A 428 6.27 -4.45 6.94
CA MET A 428 7.12 -5.33 6.14
C MET A 428 8.39 -5.82 6.86
N ILE A 429 8.91 -5.06 7.83
CA ILE A 429 10.17 -5.38 8.52
C ILE A 429 10.02 -6.54 9.50
N ASN A 430 8.80 -6.80 9.98
CA ASN A 430 8.49 -7.87 10.94
C ASN A 430 8.48 -9.27 10.29
N ALA A 431 8.61 -9.34 8.97
CA ALA A 431 8.76 -10.61 8.26
C ALA A 431 10.12 -11.26 8.58
N LYS A 432 10.12 -12.56 8.94
CA LYS A 432 11.32 -13.32 9.32
C LYS A 432 12.47 -13.26 8.30
N GLY A 433 12.17 -13.10 7.02
CA GLY A 433 13.15 -13.03 5.94
C GLY A 433 13.73 -11.63 5.70
N TYR A 434 13.14 -10.57 6.27
CA TYR A 434 13.63 -9.20 6.17
C TYR A 434 14.88 -9.02 7.03
N LYS A 435 16.04 -9.33 6.45
CA LYS A 435 17.34 -9.25 7.12
C LYS A 435 18.36 -8.54 6.26
N PHE A 436 19.16 -7.65 6.84
CA PHE A 436 20.12 -6.83 6.10
C PHE A 436 21.06 -7.66 5.21
N LYS A 437 21.60 -8.76 5.73
CA LYS A 437 22.53 -9.63 4.96
C LYS A 437 21.90 -10.31 3.76
N ASN A 438 20.58 -10.47 3.72
CA ASN A 438 19.86 -11.00 2.56
C ASN A 438 19.69 -9.94 1.44
N MET A 439 19.93 -8.67 1.75
CA MET A 439 19.71 -7.52 0.87
C MET A 439 20.99 -7.00 0.20
N ILE A 440 22.15 -7.59 0.46
CA ILE A 440 23.44 -7.12 -0.06
C ILE A 440 24.09 -8.15 -0.99
N GLY A 441 25.05 -7.70 -1.80
CA GLY A 441 25.74 -8.54 -2.77
C GLY A 441 24.95 -8.71 -4.08
N ASP A 442 25.26 -9.79 -4.82
CA ASP A 442 24.69 -10.05 -6.15
C ASP A 442 23.16 -10.18 -6.08
N ARG A 443 22.46 -9.24 -6.74
CA ARG A 443 21.00 -9.16 -6.78
C ARG A 443 20.35 -10.45 -7.28
N ASP A 444 21.00 -11.19 -8.19
CA ASP A 444 20.47 -12.45 -8.73
C ASP A 444 20.48 -13.60 -7.71
N LYS A 445 21.16 -13.41 -6.58
CA LYS A 445 21.33 -14.38 -5.49
C LYS A 445 20.66 -13.96 -4.19
N ARG A 446 20.02 -12.80 -4.18
CA ARG A 446 19.27 -12.36 -3.00
C ARG A 446 18.01 -13.23 -2.87
N PRO A 447 17.78 -13.88 -1.72
CA PRO A 447 16.70 -14.85 -1.57
C PRO A 447 15.34 -14.15 -1.54
N GLN A 448 14.29 -14.90 -1.86
CA GLN A 448 12.92 -14.47 -1.58
C GLN A 448 12.48 -14.83 -0.17
N TYR A 449 11.46 -14.11 0.29
CA TYR A 449 10.85 -14.36 1.58
C TYR A 449 9.35 -14.11 1.54
N LYS A 450 8.66 -14.72 2.53
CA LYS A 450 7.25 -14.41 2.79
C LYS A 450 7.17 -13.05 3.47
N GLY A 451 6.74 -12.03 2.73
CA GLY A 451 6.54 -10.68 3.24
C GLY A 451 5.21 -10.51 3.98
N THR A 452 5.01 -9.32 4.56
CA THR A 452 3.79 -8.97 5.31
C THR A 452 2.62 -8.66 4.37
N PHE A 453 2.86 -7.89 3.30
CA PHE A 453 1.84 -7.48 2.34
C PHE A 453 1.87 -8.29 1.03
N TYR A 454 2.97 -9.01 0.80
CA TYR A 454 3.14 -9.87 -0.36
C TYR A 454 3.93 -11.13 -0.02
N ASP A 455 3.37 -12.30 -0.34
CA ASP A 455 3.94 -13.60 0.05
C ASP A 455 5.23 -13.98 -0.69
N TYR A 456 5.56 -13.29 -1.79
CA TYR A 456 6.67 -13.62 -2.69
C TYR A 456 7.68 -12.46 -2.82
N SER A 457 7.79 -11.63 -1.78
CA SER A 457 8.71 -10.49 -1.72
C SER A 457 10.16 -10.90 -2.00
N THR A 458 10.86 -10.02 -2.72
CA THR A 458 12.26 -10.18 -3.09
C THR A 458 13.09 -9.10 -2.40
N HIS A 459 14.40 -9.29 -2.28
CA HIS A 459 15.30 -8.23 -1.85
C HIS A 459 15.95 -7.50 -3.04
N GLY A 460 15.24 -7.41 -4.17
CA GLY A 460 15.71 -6.67 -5.35
C GLY A 460 16.02 -5.20 -5.02
N PHE A 461 15.20 -4.60 -4.15
CA PHE A 461 15.45 -3.33 -3.48
C PHE A 461 15.61 -3.59 -1.98
N GLY A 462 16.67 -3.04 -1.37
CA GLY A 462 16.90 -3.12 0.06
C GLY A 462 17.41 -1.81 0.66
N ILE A 463 17.94 -1.89 1.88
CA ILE A 463 18.47 -0.72 2.62
C ILE A 463 19.56 0.00 1.82
N GLU A 464 20.40 -0.72 1.09
CA GLU A 464 21.45 -0.11 0.28
C GLU A 464 20.89 0.73 -0.87
N GLU A 465 19.92 0.20 -1.61
CA GLU A 465 19.24 0.96 -2.66
C GLU A 465 18.49 2.18 -2.09
N PHE A 466 17.83 2.04 -0.94
CA PHE A 466 17.20 3.15 -0.23
C PHE A 466 18.21 4.27 0.10
N LEU A 467 19.35 3.93 0.69
CA LEU A 467 20.37 4.91 1.07
C LEU A 467 20.99 5.61 -0.15
N GLN A 468 21.19 4.89 -1.26
CA GLN A 468 21.67 5.48 -2.51
C GLN A 468 20.67 6.50 -3.08
N TYR A 469 19.36 6.21 -3.01
CA TYR A 469 18.35 7.17 -3.39
C TYR A 469 18.41 8.43 -2.51
N CYS A 470 18.44 8.27 -1.19
CA CYS A 470 18.53 9.39 -0.24
C CYS A 470 19.79 10.25 -0.46
N GLU A 471 20.95 9.63 -0.68
CA GLU A 471 22.20 10.35 -0.99
C GLU A 471 22.07 11.15 -2.30
N ALA A 472 21.47 10.56 -3.35
CA ALA A 472 21.27 11.23 -4.64
C ALA A 472 20.22 12.35 -4.59
N ALA A 473 19.17 12.20 -3.77
CA ALA A 473 18.11 13.19 -3.60
C ALA A 473 18.45 14.26 -2.54
N GLY A 474 19.50 14.08 -1.73
CA GLY A 474 19.88 14.99 -0.66
C GLY A 474 18.92 14.96 0.54
N ILE A 475 18.33 13.79 0.84
CA ILE A 475 17.35 13.60 1.91
C ILE A 475 17.99 12.82 3.06
N GLU A 476 17.75 13.23 4.32
CA GLU A 476 18.27 12.50 5.48
C GLU A 476 17.50 11.17 5.67
N PRO A 477 18.18 10.01 5.70
CA PRO A 477 17.53 8.70 5.78
C PRO A 477 17.34 8.23 7.22
N CYS A 478 16.23 7.52 7.45
CA CYS A 478 16.04 6.57 8.55
C CYS A 478 15.46 5.27 7.99
N PHE A 479 15.86 4.13 8.53
CA PHE A 479 15.25 2.85 8.17
C PHE A 479 15.03 1.98 9.40
N ALA A 480 14.01 1.11 9.32
CA ALA A 480 13.69 0.15 10.36
C ALA A 480 14.40 -1.18 10.14
N VAL A 481 14.80 -1.81 11.25
CA VAL A 481 15.36 -3.17 11.29
C VAL A 481 14.50 -4.09 12.13
N ASN A 482 14.47 -5.37 11.75
CA ASN A 482 13.76 -6.38 12.51
C ASN A 482 14.41 -6.58 13.89
N VAL A 483 13.64 -6.45 14.97
CA VAL A 483 14.15 -6.58 16.35
C VAL A 483 14.70 -7.98 16.66
N ASP A 484 14.27 -9.01 15.91
CA ASP A 484 14.75 -10.39 16.02
C ASP A 484 16.06 -10.65 15.25
N GLU A 485 16.65 -9.66 14.56
CA GLU A 485 17.99 -9.78 13.98
C GLU A 485 19.04 -10.07 15.07
N THR A 486 20.15 -10.73 14.74
CA THR A 486 21.17 -11.04 15.75
C THR A 486 22.04 -9.83 16.05
N ALA A 487 22.62 -9.78 17.25
CA ALA A 487 23.55 -8.71 17.62
C ALA A 487 24.74 -8.63 16.64
N GLN A 488 25.23 -9.78 16.17
CA GLN A 488 26.32 -9.82 15.19
C GLN A 488 25.89 -9.26 13.84
N ASP A 489 24.69 -9.61 13.35
CA ASP A 489 24.18 -9.10 12.08
C ASP A 489 24.02 -7.57 12.12
N MET A 490 23.58 -7.01 13.24
CA MET A 490 23.49 -5.55 13.43
C MET A 490 24.86 -4.89 13.51
N ALA A 491 25.80 -5.47 14.26
CA ALA A 491 27.16 -4.94 14.33
C ALA A 491 27.85 -4.97 12.94
N ASP A 492 27.60 -6.02 12.17
CA ASP A 492 28.07 -6.18 10.79
C ASP A 492 27.44 -5.14 9.86
N MET A 493 26.13 -4.88 10.01
CA MET A 493 25.42 -3.84 9.26
C MET A 493 26.00 -2.45 9.54
N ILE A 494 26.22 -2.07 10.80
CA ILE A 494 26.81 -0.76 11.12
C ILE A 494 28.23 -0.63 10.58
N GLU A 495 29.05 -1.67 10.68
CA GLU A 495 30.38 -1.66 10.07
C GLU A 495 30.32 -1.60 8.54
N TYR A 496 29.32 -2.24 7.90
CA TYR A 496 29.07 -2.12 6.47
C TYR A 496 28.69 -0.71 6.08
N LEU A 497 27.79 -0.06 6.83
CA LEU A 497 27.23 1.24 6.46
C LEU A 497 28.19 2.40 6.79
N ASN A 498 28.80 2.39 7.98
CA ASN A 498 29.58 3.52 8.50
C ASN A 498 31.09 3.22 8.61
N GLY A 499 31.51 1.96 8.51
CA GLY A 499 32.91 1.58 8.63
C GLY A 499 33.78 2.06 7.46
N SER A 500 35.07 2.28 7.74
CA SER A 500 36.07 2.60 6.71
C SER A 500 36.15 1.49 5.65
N GLU A 501 36.54 1.82 4.43
CA GLU A 501 36.74 0.84 3.34
C GLU A 501 37.76 -0.28 3.70
N THR A 502 38.63 -0.05 4.70
CA THR A 502 39.60 -1.05 5.17
C THR A 502 39.05 -2.04 6.19
N SER A 503 37.85 -1.82 6.73
CA SER A 503 37.20 -2.74 7.65
C SER A 503 36.61 -3.94 6.89
N VAL A 504 36.24 -5.01 7.60
CA VAL A 504 35.75 -6.24 6.93
C VAL A 504 34.50 -5.95 6.12
N TRP A 505 33.54 -5.26 6.75
CA TRP A 505 32.26 -4.96 6.12
C TRP A 505 32.29 -3.68 5.28
N GLY A 506 33.16 -2.71 5.59
CA GLY A 506 33.37 -1.55 4.74
C GLY A 506 34.04 -1.93 3.41
N LYS A 507 34.95 -2.90 3.42
CA LYS A 507 35.47 -3.51 2.18
C LYS A 507 34.36 -4.20 1.39
N LYS A 508 33.46 -4.93 2.08
CA LYS A 508 32.33 -5.59 1.42
C LYS A 508 31.38 -4.59 0.76
N ARG A 509 31.13 -3.44 1.40
CA ARG A 509 30.39 -2.30 0.82
C ARG A 509 31.07 -1.76 -0.43
N ALA A 510 32.39 -1.56 -0.38
CA ALA A 510 33.17 -1.14 -1.53
C ALA A 510 33.10 -2.14 -2.70
N GLU A 511 33.22 -3.44 -2.42
CA GLU A 511 33.07 -4.52 -3.40
C GLU A 511 31.65 -4.57 -4.01
N ASN A 512 30.63 -4.18 -3.24
CA ASN A 512 29.25 -4.08 -3.70
C ASN A 512 28.95 -2.79 -4.48
N GLY A 513 29.95 -1.90 -4.65
CA GLY A 513 29.86 -0.74 -5.53
C GLY A 513 29.78 0.62 -4.82
N HIS A 514 29.88 0.67 -3.49
CA HIS A 514 29.86 1.93 -2.74
C HIS A 514 31.05 2.05 -1.76
N PRO A 515 32.20 2.58 -2.18
CA PRO A 515 33.40 2.63 -1.34
C PRO A 515 33.29 3.56 -0.13
N ARG A 516 32.53 4.67 -0.23
CA ARG A 516 32.41 5.66 0.85
C ARG A 516 31.43 5.18 1.92
N PRO A 517 31.62 5.50 3.21
CA PRO A 517 30.60 5.27 4.22
C PRO A 517 29.31 6.05 3.90
N TYR A 518 28.16 5.46 4.21
CA TYR A 518 26.86 6.14 4.12
C TYR A 518 26.64 7.16 5.24
N ASN A 519 27.35 7.01 6.38
CA ASN A 519 27.22 7.87 7.57
C ASN A 519 25.79 7.94 8.11
N VAL A 520 25.14 6.78 8.21
CA VAL A 520 23.77 6.65 8.73
C VAL A 520 23.71 7.18 10.16
N LYS A 521 22.70 8.02 10.43
CA LYS A 521 22.48 8.66 11.73
C LYS A 521 21.27 8.15 12.51
N TYR A 522 20.27 7.58 11.83
CA TYR A 522 19.00 7.18 12.41
C TYR A 522 18.65 5.75 12.02
N ILE A 523 18.39 4.90 13.01
CA ILE A 523 17.92 3.52 12.81
C ILE A 523 16.79 3.23 13.79
N GLU A 524 15.66 2.79 13.27
CA GLU A 524 14.51 2.35 14.05
C GLU A 524 14.60 0.84 14.31
N VAL A 525 14.35 0.42 15.55
CA VAL A 525 14.42 -0.99 15.96
C VAL A 525 13.00 -1.48 16.22
N GLY A 526 12.53 -2.38 15.34
CA GLY A 526 11.13 -2.77 15.29
C GLY A 526 10.27 -1.76 14.53
N ASN A 527 8.99 -2.10 14.37
CA ASN A 527 7.92 -1.22 13.86
C ASN A 527 6.60 -1.76 14.39
N GLU A 528 5.79 -0.89 15.01
CA GLU A 528 4.51 -1.26 15.62
C GLU A 528 4.62 -2.54 16.48
N GLU A 529 5.76 -2.70 17.16
CA GLU A 529 5.91 -3.79 18.11
C GLU A 529 4.81 -3.67 19.15
N VAL A 530 4.34 -4.81 19.67
CA VAL A 530 3.25 -4.89 20.67
C VAL A 530 1.91 -4.24 20.25
N ILE A 531 1.65 -4.06 18.95
CA ILE A 531 0.38 -3.48 18.44
C ILE A 531 -0.83 -4.40 18.64
N TRP A 532 -0.64 -5.73 18.66
CA TRP A 532 -1.73 -6.72 18.69
C TRP A 532 -2.34 -6.98 20.08
N GLY A 533 -1.81 -6.39 21.14
CA GLY A 533 -2.36 -6.50 22.49
C GLY A 533 -1.57 -5.72 23.52
N ASP A 534 -2.21 -5.39 24.64
CA ASP A 534 -1.55 -4.78 25.80
C ASP A 534 -1.07 -5.87 26.78
N ILE A 535 -0.14 -6.71 26.31
CA ILE A 535 0.34 -7.91 27.01
C ILE A 535 1.73 -7.64 27.56
N ARG A 536 1.89 -7.71 28.89
CA ARG A 536 3.13 -7.34 29.59
C ARG A 536 4.36 -8.08 29.06
N GLU A 537 4.24 -9.37 28.84
CA GLU A 537 5.32 -10.24 28.41
C GLU A 537 5.88 -9.85 27.03
N ASP A 538 5.04 -9.31 26.15
CA ASP A 538 5.46 -8.87 24.82
C ASP A 538 6.33 -7.59 24.92
N TYR A 539 6.00 -6.66 25.81
CA TYR A 539 6.85 -5.49 26.11
C TYR A 539 8.20 -5.91 26.73
N GLU A 540 8.18 -6.90 27.63
CA GLU A 540 9.39 -7.47 28.25
C GLU A 540 10.28 -8.19 27.22
N LYS A 541 9.67 -8.88 26.24
CA LYS A 541 10.41 -9.41 25.10
C LYS A 541 11.03 -8.28 24.28
N TYR A 542 10.22 -7.33 23.83
CA TYR A 542 10.67 -6.25 22.96
C TYR A 542 11.82 -5.45 23.59
N THR A 543 11.69 -5.01 24.84
CA THR A 543 12.73 -4.21 25.52
C THR A 543 14.05 -4.96 25.70
N ARG A 544 14.01 -6.28 25.96
CA ARG A 544 15.22 -7.11 26.02
C ARG A 544 15.90 -7.20 24.65
N ASP A 545 15.12 -7.42 23.60
CA ASP A 545 15.64 -7.56 22.25
C ASP A 545 16.14 -6.21 21.70
N PHE A 546 15.40 -5.12 21.92
CA PHE A 546 15.83 -3.74 21.66
C PHE A 546 17.18 -3.43 22.31
N ASN A 547 17.33 -3.72 23.61
CA ASN A 547 18.58 -3.46 24.33
C ASN A 547 19.76 -4.23 23.74
N ARG A 548 19.55 -5.49 23.34
CA ARG A 548 20.57 -6.30 22.65
C ARG A 548 20.98 -5.71 21.30
N ILE A 549 20.03 -5.18 20.54
CA ILE A 549 20.30 -4.52 19.24
C ILE A 549 21.01 -3.18 19.46
N TYR A 550 20.54 -2.37 20.40
CA TYR A 550 21.15 -1.10 20.78
C TYR A 550 22.62 -1.27 21.18
N ASP A 551 22.92 -2.22 22.07
CA ASP A 551 24.29 -2.46 22.53
C ASP A 551 25.22 -2.84 21.34
N ALA A 552 24.71 -3.59 20.36
CA ALA A 552 25.47 -3.97 19.17
C ALA A 552 25.72 -2.78 18.22
N ILE A 553 24.72 -1.92 18.01
CA ILE A 553 24.82 -0.73 17.15
C ILE A 553 25.79 0.26 17.79
N THR A 554 25.56 0.64 19.04
CA THR A 554 26.33 1.67 19.76
C THR A 554 27.79 1.25 19.98
N ALA A 555 28.07 -0.05 20.14
CA ALA A 555 29.43 -0.56 20.22
C ALA A 555 30.22 -0.36 18.92
N LYS A 556 29.55 -0.28 17.76
CA LYS A 556 30.18 -0.04 16.46
C LYS A 556 30.24 1.44 16.10
N ASP A 557 29.15 2.17 16.35
CA ASP A 557 29.09 3.61 16.12
C ASP A 557 28.15 4.28 17.12
N PRO A 558 28.68 4.94 18.17
CA PRO A 558 27.86 5.60 19.18
C PRO A 558 27.16 6.87 18.69
N ASN A 559 27.43 7.33 17.46
CA ASN A 559 26.75 8.50 16.89
C ASN A 559 25.40 8.14 16.23
N VAL A 560 25.12 6.85 16.05
CA VAL A 560 23.83 6.39 15.54
C VAL A 560 22.77 6.58 16.61
N LYS A 561 21.74 7.35 16.29
CA LYS A 561 20.54 7.52 17.12
C LYS A 561 19.60 6.34 16.87
N VAL A 562 19.30 5.60 17.92
CA VAL A 562 18.38 4.46 17.87
C VAL A 562 16.97 4.90 18.26
N ILE A 563 15.97 4.49 17.49
CA ILE A 563 14.56 4.82 17.68
C ILE A 563 13.79 3.59 18.16
N CYS A 564 12.91 3.77 19.14
CA CYS A 564 12.00 2.74 19.64
C CYS A 564 10.79 2.60 18.72
N GLY A 565 10.59 1.40 18.16
CA GLY A 565 9.43 1.05 17.31
C GLY A 565 8.29 0.33 18.07
N ALA A 566 8.19 0.47 19.39
CA ALA A 566 7.04 -0.06 20.15
C ALA A 566 5.84 0.86 20.06
N GLN A 567 4.65 0.29 19.87
CA GLN A 567 3.39 1.05 19.82
C GLN A 567 3.21 1.90 21.09
N TRP A 568 3.08 3.22 20.93
CA TRP A 568 2.71 4.10 22.03
C TRP A 568 1.24 3.90 22.43
N ARG A 569 0.98 3.70 23.73
CA ARG A 569 -0.35 3.52 24.33
C ARG A 569 -0.55 4.42 25.55
N HIS A 570 -1.15 5.59 25.32
CA HIS A 570 -1.46 6.55 26.39
C HIS A 570 -2.40 5.99 27.47
N ASP A 571 -3.22 5.00 27.12
CA ASP A 571 -4.16 4.29 27.99
C ASP A 571 -3.52 3.15 28.78
N SER A 572 -2.24 2.83 28.53
CA SER A 572 -1.46 1.85 29.29
C SER A 572 -0.18 2.44 29.88
N PRO A 573 -0.30 3.46 30.76
CA PRO A 573 0.86 4.19 31.29
C PRO A 573 1.82 3.29 32.08
N ALA A 574 1.35 2.20 32.69
CA ALA A 574 2.20 1.27 33.43
C ALA A 574 3.13 0.45 32.51
N ASN A 575 2.63 -0.01 31.35
CA ASN A 575 3.45 -0.70 30.37
C ASN A 575 4.36 0.27 29.62
N MET A 576 3.85 1.46 29.24
CA MET A 576 4.68 2.51 28.63
C MET A 576 5.82 2.93 29.54
N LYS A 577 5.57 3.11 30.86
CA LYS A 577 6.61 3.44 31.82
C LYS A 577 7.67 2.34 31.90
N MET A 578 7.29 1.06 31.87
CA MET A 578 8.28 0.00 31.89
C MET A 578 9.17 0.00 30.64
N VAL A 579 8.57 0.15 29.46
CA VAL A 579 9.36 0.27 28.24
C VAL A 579 10.31 1.48 28.34
N PHE A 580 9.79 2.63 28.77
CA PHE A 580 10.56 3.84 29.01
C PHE A 580 11.74 3.57 29.96
N ASP A 581 11.49 3.02 31.15
CA ASP A 581 12.52 2.72 32.15
C ASP A 581 13.62 1.78 31.59
N ALA A 582 13.25 0.86 30.69
CA ALA A 582 14.17 -0.10 30.11
C ALA A 582 15.06 0.47 28.99
N ILE A 583 14.66 1.59 28.36
CA ILE A 583 15.33 2.15 27.16
C ILE A 583 15.73 3.63 27.29
N ASN A 584 15.33 4.32 28.37
CA ASN A 584 15.71 5.71 28.62
C ASN A 584 17.23 5.84 28.74
N GLY A 585 17.79 6.87 28.11
CA GLY A 585 19.23 7.04 27.93
C GLY A 585 19.85 6.16 26.83
N LYS A 586 19.05 5.36 26.12
CA LYS A 586 19.48 4.54 24.97
C LYS A 586 18.72 4.92 23.69
N ALA A 587 17.39 4.91 23.74
CA ALA A 587 16.56 5.41 22.65
C ALA A 587 16.61 6.94 22.59
N ALA A 588 16.93 7.49 21.42
CA ALA A 588 16.87 8.93 21.18
C ALA A 588 15.43 9.42 20.96
N TYR A 589 14.62 8.59 20.31
CA TYR A 589 13.22 8.88 20.00
C TYR A 589 12.34 7.66 20.25
N TRP A 590 11.06 7.93 20.55
CA TRP A 590 9.98 6.98 20.50
C TRP A 590 9.09 7.29 19.30
N ASP A 591 8.86 6.30 18.45
CA ASP A 591 7.98 6.44 17.29
C ASP A 591 6.50 6.41 17.67
N TYR A 592 5.74 7.39 17.19
CA TYR A 592 4.32 7.55 17.43
C TYR A 592 3.56 7.65 16.13
N HIS A 593 2.54 6.80 15.95
CA HIS A 593 1.74 6.74 14.73
C HIS A 593 0.34 7.36 14.94
N PRO A 594 0.13 8.66 14.66
CA PRO A 594 -1.19 9.28 14.65
C PRO A 594 -1.97 8.97 13.36
N TRP A 595 -3.30 9.10 13.40
CA TRP A 595 -4.12 9.18 12.19
C TRP A 595 -4.13 10.62 11.64
N ALA A 596 -4.33 10.79 10.33
CA ALA A 596 -4.47 12.11 9.70
C ALA A 596 -5.59 12.17 8.63
N ASP A 597 -6.65 11.39 8.80
CA ASP A 597 -7.80 11.36 7.88
C ASP A 597 -8.97 12.23 8.32
N VAL A 598 -9.02 12.61 9.60
CA VAL A 598 -10.13 13.36 10.18
C VAL A 598 -9.69 14.77 10.50
N LEU A 599 -10.56 15.74 10.26
CA LEU A 599 -10.28 17.17 10.44
C LEU A 599 -9.87 17.57 11.87
N THR A 600 -10.11 16.71 12.86
CA THR A 600 -9.75 16.91 14.27
C THR A 600 -8.43 16.27 14.67
N ASN A 601 -7.79 15.48 13.80
CA ASN A 601 -6.61 14.70 14.17
C ASN A 601 -5.41 15.56 14.59
N GLY A 602 -5.23 16.77 14.05
CA GLY A 602 -4.18 17.67 14.53
C GLY A 602 -4.33 18.03 16.01
N LYS A 603 -5.54 18.34 16.47
CA LYS A 603 -5.83 18.66 17.88
C LYS A 603 -5.58 17.46 18.79
N GLU A 604 -6.05 16.28 18.37
CA GLU A 604 -5.82 15.04 19.10
C GLU A 604 -4.33 14.71 19.20
N THR A 605 -3.60 14.80 18.08
CA THR A 605 -2.16 14.57 18.00
C THR A 605 -1.40 15.52 18.92
N GLU A 606 -1.74 16.82 18.92
CA GLU A 606 -1.14 17.80 19.82
C GLU A 606 -1.35 17.41 21.30
N GLN A 607 -2.57 16.98 21.64
CA GLN A 607 -2.88 16.53 22.99
C GLN A 607 -2.06 15.28 23.36
N ARG A 608 -1.99 14.28 22.49
CA ARG A 608 -1.22 13.05 22.74
C ARG A 608 0.27 13.30 22.88
N LEU A 609 0.84 14.19 22.08
CA LEU A 609 2.25 14.57 22.17
C LEU A 609 2.54 15.32 23.48
N LYS A 610 1.64 16.20 23.93
CA LYS A 610 1.76 16.85 25.25
C LYS A 610 1.67 15.84 26.39
N GLU A 611 0.75 14.89 26.32
CA GLU A 611 0.61 13.80 27.30
C GLU A 611 1.88 12.95 27.36
N MET A 612 2.42 12.53 26.20
CA MET A 612 3.68 11.78 26.12
C MET A 612 4.84 12.56 26.74
N LYS A 613 5.03 13.83 26.34
CA LYS A 613 6.08 14.69 26.91
C LYS A 613 5.94 14.81 28.43
N ASN A 614 4.71 14.99 28.93
CA ASN A 614 4.45 15.07 30.36
C ASN A 614 4.78 13.76 31.07
N PHE A 615 4.43 12.61 30.49
CA PHE A 615 4.79 11.31 31.06
C PHE A 615 6.31 11.12 31.13
N PHE A 616 7.03 11.41 30.04
CA PHE A 616 8.49 11.31 30.02
C PHE A 616 9.12 12.15 31.14
N MET A 617 8.73 13.41 31.27
CA MET A 617 9.23 14.31 32.32
C MET A 617 8.81 13.91 33.74
N GLN A 618 7.65 13.27 33.90
CA GLN A 618 7.20 12.74 35.20
C GLN A 618 7.95 11.48 35.60
N TRP A 619 8.27 10.61 34.63
CA TRP A 619 8.99 9.37 34.88
C TRP A 619 10.48 9.60 35.10
N ASP A 620 11.10 10.49 34.32
CA ASP A 620 12.45 10.98 34.53
C ASP A 620 12.60 12.44 34.05
N PRO A 621 12.74 13.42 34.96
CA PRO A 621 12.89 14.82 34.58
C PRO A 621 14.21 15.15 33.87
N ASN A 622 15.19 14.23 33.84
CA ASN A 622 16.46 14.40 33.13
C ASN A 622 16.49 13.66 31.79
N THR A 623 15.38 13.07 31.34
CA THR A 623 15.34 12.34 30.08
C THR A 623 15.66 13.24 28.88
N GLU A 624 16.45 12.72 27.96
CA GLU A 624 16.67 13.32 26.64
C GLU A 624 15.79 12.69 25.55
N MET A 625 14.97 11.70 25.93
CA MET A 625 14.12 10.98 24.99
C MET A 625 13.06 11.91 24.40
N LYS A 626 12.93 11.85 23.08
CA LYS A 626 12.02 12.66 22.29
C LYS A 626 11.04 11.77 21.51
N CYS A 627 10.25 12.38 20.64
CA CYS A 627 9.31 11.68 19.78
C CYS A 627 9.73 11.80 18.30
N ALA A 628 9.42 10.80 17.50
CA ALA A 628 9.36 10.90 16.05
C ALA A 628 7.96 10.43 15.61
N ILE A 629 7.45 10.98 14.52
CA ILE A 629 6.28 10.44 13.84
C ILE A 629 6.78 9.90 12.51
N PHE A 630 7.07 8.60 12.44
CA PHE A 630 7.47 7.97 11.19
C PHE A 630 6.31 7.47 10.34
N GLU A 631 5.09 7.43 10.88
CA GLU A 631 3.87 7.13 10.14
C GLU A 631 2.70 8.01 10.58
N GLU A 632 2.19 8.85 9.68
CA GLU A 632 0.82 9.34 9.78
C GLU A 632 -0.10 8.38 9.03
N ASN A 633 -0.94 7.66 9.77
CA ASN A 633 -1.86 6.66 9.24
C ASN A 633 -3.06 7.28 8.52
N GLY A 634 -3.55 6.63 7.48
CA GLY A 634 -4.61 7.10 6.62
C GLY A 634 -5.13 6.08 5.60
N ARG A 635 -6.29 6.38 5.03
CA ARG A 635 -7.03 5.57 4.06
C ARG A 635 -7.57 6.40 2.90
N ILE A 636 -7.17 7.66 2.82
CA ILE A 636 -7.57 8.61 1.79
C ILE A 636 -6.38 9.50 1.42
N HIS A 637 -6.40 10.01 0.19
CA HIS A 637 -5.35 10.87 -0.39
C HIS A 637 -5.92 12.18 -0.99
N ASN A 638 -7.09 12.62 -0.52
CA ASN A 638 -7.85 13.78 -1.01
C ASN A 638 -7.60 15.06 -0.19
N MET A 639 -8.36 16.13 -0.43
CA MET A 639 -8.28 17.36 0.37
C MET A 639 -8.60 17.18 1.85
N GLN A 640 -9.40 16.19 2.24
CA GLN A 640 -9.58 15.86 3.66
C GLN A 640 -8.27 15.36 4.28
N ARG A 641 -7.52 14.51 3.57
CA ARG A 641 -6.17 14.08 3.97
C ARG A 641 -5.21 15.26 4.09
N VAL A 642 -5.27 16.24 3.17
CA VAL A 642 -4.49 17.48 3.27
C VAL A 642 -4.73 18.17 4.61
N LEU A 643 -5.99 18.37 4.99
CA LEU A 643 -6.34 19.10 6.20
C LEU A 643 -5.94 18.35 7.47
N GLY A 644 -6.09 17.02 7.50
CA GLY A 644 -5.56 16.20 8.60
C GLY A 644 -4.05 16.32 8.71
N HIS A 645 -3.32 16.14 7.60
CA HIS A 645 -1.86 16.24 7.55
C HIS A 645 -1.32 17.60 7.99
N VAL A 646 -1.83 18.72 7.45
CA VAL A 646 -1.30 20.05 7.79
C VAL A 646 -1.64 20.49 9.21
N THR A 647 -2.74 20.02 9.79
CA THR A 647 -3.07 20.27 11.20
C THR A 647 -2.19 19.43 12.13
N VAL A 648 -1.81 18.21 11.75
CA VAL A 648 -0.77 17.42 12.43
C VAL A 648 0.58 18.15 12.35
N GLN A 649 0.99 18.65 11.19
CA GLN A 649 2.22 19.44 11.09
C GLN A 649 2.19 20.69 11.98
N ASN A 650 1.05 21.39 12.08
CA ASN A 650 0.91 22.52 12.98
C ASN A 650 1.06 22.11 14.45
N ALA A 651 0.44 21.00 14.86
CA ALA A 651 0.62 20.42 16.18
C ALA A 651 2.10 20.12 16.47
N VAL A 652 2.80 19.50 15.52
CA VAL A 652 4.22 19.18 15.64
C VAL A 652 5.09 20.44 15.73
N ARG A 653 4.82 21.49 14.93
CA ARG A 653 5.50 22.80 15.05
C ARG A 653 5.28 23.42 16.43
N ARG A 654 4.12 23.22 17.08
CA ARG A 654 3.89 23.69 18.45
C ARG A 654 4.70 22.93 19.48
N MET A 655 4.92 21.64 19.26
CA MET A 655 5.76 20.79 20.10
C MET A 655 7.25 21.11 19.99
N GLY A 656 7.66 21.78 18.90
CA GLY A 656 9.03 22.23 18.69
C GLY A 656 10.00 21.06 18.58
N ASP A 657 11.17 21.19 19.19
CA ASP A 657 12.24 20.20 19.12
C ASP A 657 11.99 18.90 19.91
N PHE A 658 10.81 18.75 20.54
CA PHE A 658 10.37 17.49 21.13
C PHE A 658 10.07 16.43 20.06
N VAL A 659 9.66 16.83 18.86
CA VAL A 659 9.34 15.90 17.76
C VAL A 659 10.33 16.11 16.63
N LEU A 660 11.02 15.05 16.20
CA LEU A 660 12.03 15.11 15.15
C LEU A 660 11.46 15.46 13.76
N THR A 661 10.43 14.72 13.37
CA THR A 661 9.85 14.71 12.02
C THR A 661 8.39 14.27 12.06
N SER A 662 7.65 14.57 11.00
CA SER A 662 6.32 14.06 10.72
C SER A 662 6.31 13.45 9.32
N CYS A 663 6.13 12.13 9.23
CA CYS A 663 6.18 11.37 7.99
C CYS A 663 4.79 10.89 7.59
N ALA A 664 4.20 11.50 6.56
CA ALA A 664 2.98 10.95 5.97
C ALA A 664 3.27 9.60 5.29
N ALA A 665 2.55 8.57 5.71
CA ALA A 665 2.52 7.27 5.07
C ALA A 665 1.34 7.25 4.06
N ASN A 666 1.45 6.66 2.87
CA ASN A 666 2.67 6.13 2.22
C ASN A 666 3.21 7.17 1.24
N ALA A 667 4.50 7.11 0.97
CA ALA A 667 5.16 8.04 0.05
C ALA A 667 4.61 7.90 -1.38
N LEU A 668 4.43 6.66 -1.85
CA LEU A 668 4.05 6.37 -3.23
C LEU A 668 2.95 5.30 -3.25
N GLN A 669 2.18 5.24 -4.35
CA GLN A 669 1.17 4.20 -4.53
C GLN A 669 0.88 3.96 -6.02
N PRO A 670 0.80 2.71 -6.49
CA PRO A 670 0.25 2.43 -7.81
C PRO A 670 -1.23 2.79 -7.87
N TYR A 671 -1.68 3.31 -9.00
CA TYR A 671 -3.07 3.74 -9.18
C TYR A 671 -4.09 2.60 -8.98
N GLU A 672 -5.19 2.86 -8.26
CA GLU A 672 -6.23 1.87 -7.92
C GLU A 672 -5.74 0.64 -7.11
N GLN A 673 -4.47 0.60 -6.70
CA GLN A 673 -3.93 -0.47 -5.86
C GLN A 673 -4.19 -0.16 -4.38
N ASN A 674 -5.17 -0.83 -3.79
CA ASN A 674 -5.50 -0.77 -2.36
C ASN A 674 -6.15 -2.08 -1.87
N ASP A 675 -5.38 -3.17 -1.86
CA ASP A 675 -5.89 -4.50 -1.49
C ASP A 675 -5.94 -4.72 0.04
N ASN A 676 -5.40 -3.80 0.84
CA ASN A 676 -5.20 -3.93 2.29
C ASN A 676 -5.83 -2.81 3.13
N GLY A 677 -6.44 -1.80 2.49
CA GLY A 677 -7.12 -0.70 3.16
C GLY A 677 -6.25 0.55 3.40
N TRP A 678 -4.98 0.54 3.00
CA TRP A 678 -4.06 1.68 3.07
C TRP A 678 -4.01 2.43 1.73
N ASP A 679 -4.89 3.43 1.55
CA ASP A 679 -4.99 4.27 0.34
C ASP A 679 -4.54 5.71 0.61
N GLN A 680 -3.25 5.84 0.92
CA GLN A 680 -2.68 7.03 1.55
C GLN A 680 -1.44 7.58 0.81
N GLY A 681 -1.20 7.15 -0.42
CA GLY A 681 -0.09 7.61 -1.25
C GLY A 681 -0.04 9.13 -1.46
N GLN A 682 1.17 9.71 -1.47
CA GLN A 682 1.36 11.11 -1.85
C GLN A 682 1.66 11.28 -3.34
N VAL A 683 2.34 10.30 -3.94
CA VAL A 683 2.63 10.24 -5.37
C VAL A 683 2.00 8.98 -5.95
N PHE A 684 1.25 9.15 -7.03
CA PHE A 684 0.59 8.06 -7.73
C PHE A 684 1.22 7.81 -9.09
N PHE A 685 1.17 6.55 -9.54
CA PHE A 685 1.74 6.18 -10.83
C PHE A 685 1.02 5.03 -11.52
N THR A 686 1.17 5.00 -12.84
CA THR A 686 0.91 3.87 -13.75
C THR A 686 2.23 3.49 -14.44
N PRO A 687 2.24 2.52 -15.38
CA PRO A 687 3.44 2.25 -16.16
C PRO A 687 3.91 3.46 -16.99
N SER A 688 2.99 4.31 -17.46
CA SER A 688 3.28 5.42 -18.39
C SER A 688 3.17 6.82 -17.79
N MET A 689 2.69 6.96 -16.55
CA MET A 689 2.41 8.27 -15.95
C MET A 689 2.69 8.30 -14.45
N VAL A 690 3.09 9.47 -13.93
CA VAL A 690 3.28 9.78 -12.51
C VAL A 690 2.61 11.13 -12.23
N TRP A 691 1.93 11.27 -11.09
CA TRP A 691 1.37 12.55 -10.65
C TRP A 691 1.34 12.64 -9.12
N ALA A 692 1.20 13.87 -8.63
CA ALA A 692 1.13 14.16 -7.21
C ALA A 692 -0.33 14.30 -6.73
N MET A 693 -0.62 13.78 -5.54
CA MET A 693 -1.90 13.97 -4.86
C MET A 693 -1.91 15.28 -4.05
N PRO A 694 -3.10 15.81 -3.67
CA PRO A 694 -3.18 17.02 -2.85
C PRO A 694 -2.25 17.04 -1.60
N PRO A 695 -2.09 15.94 -0.83
CA PRO A 695 -1.16 15.91 0.31
C PRO A 695 0.30 16.17 -0.07
N TYR A 696 0.75 15.72 -1.25
CA TYR A 696 2.10 16.01 -1.75
C TYR A 696 2.34 17.52 -1.85
N TYR A 697 1.37 18.25 -2.43
CA TYR A 697 1.48 19.69 -2.61
C TYR A 697 1.47 20.43 -1.27
N ALA A 698 0.65 19.98 -0.32
CA ALA A 698 0.62 20.54 1.03
C ALA A 698 1.96 20.36 1.78
N GLN A 699 2.55 19.15 1.69
CA GLN A 699 3.89 18.86 2.22
C GLN A 699 4.96 19.74 1.57
N LYS A 700 4.95 19.85 0.24
CA LYS A 700 5.89 20.67 -0.52
C LYS A 700 5.79 22.17 -0.19
N MET A 701 4.56 22.68 -0.07
CA MET A 701 4.29 24.03 0.42
C MET A 701 4.89 24.23 1.81
N ALA A 702 4.66 23.30 2.73
CA ALA A 702 5.17 23.40 4.10
C ALA A 702 6.71 23.37 4.16
N SER A 703 7.35 22.48 3.39
CA SER A 703 8.81 22.32 3.37
C SER A 703 9.53 23.55 2.82
N ARG A 704 9.09 24.06 1.67
CA ARG A 704 9.64 25.27 1.02
C ARG A 704 9.62 26.52 1.89
N HIS A 705 8.70 26.56 2.84
CA HIS A 705 8.50 27.69 3.74
C HIS A 705 8.89 27.34 5.18
N HIS A 706 9.81 26.39 5.35
CA HIS A 706 10.43 26.14 6.65
C HIS A 706 11.09 27.40 7.22
N LYS A 707 10.85 27.65 8.50
CA LYS A 707 11.62 28.60 9.30
C LYS A 707 11.91 28.00 10.67
N PRO A 708 13.12 28.20 11.21
CA PRO A 708 13.59 27.44 12.38
C PRO A 708 12.98 27.90 13.70
N TYR A 709 12.35 29.08 13.78
CA TYR A 709 11.81 29.61 15.04
C TYR A 709 10.30 29.77 14.99
N ARG A 710 9.58 29.03 15.85
CA ARG A 710 8.16 29.29 16.10
C ARG A 710 8.02 30.56 16.93
N VAL A 711 7.19 31.49 16.50
CA VAL A 711 6.88 32.70 17.26
C VAL A 711 5.51 32.61 17.92
N PHE A 712 5.26 33.51 18.88
CA PHE A 712 3.96 33.60 19.52
C PHE A 712 2.88 34.04 18.54
N ASN A 713 1.75 33.34 18.53
CA ASN A 713 0.55 33.75 17.81
C ASN A 713 -0.72 33.39 18.57
N THR A 714 -1.79 34.14 18.32
CA THR A 714 -3.17 33.80 18.69
C THR A 714 -4.05 33.79 17.45
N ALA A 715 -5.05 32.91 17.40
CA ALA A 715 -6.03 32.83 16.32
C ALA A 715 -7.42 32.48 16.88
N GLY A 716 -8.47 32.77 16.13
CA GLY A 716 -9.82 32.25 16.41
C GLY A 716 -9.87 30.72 16.28
N GLU A 717 -10.80 30.07 16.99
CA GLU A 717 -10.89 28.60 17.03
C GLU A 717 -11.25 27.96 15.68
N GLU A 718 -11.75 28.78 14.75
CA GLU A 718 -12.14 28.41 13.39
C GLU A 718 -10.93 28.11 12.49
N LEU A 719 -9.75 28.67 12.80
CA LEU A 719 -8.51 28.51 12.03
C LEU A 719 -7.40 27.90 12.89
N ASP A 720 -6.72 26.88 12.37
CA ASP A 720 -5.50 26.36 13.00
C ASP A 720 -4.27 27.04 12.39
N VAL A 721 -3.55 27.80 13.22
CA VAL A 721 -2.49 28.72 12.76
C VAL A 721 -1.19 28.53 13.53
N THR A 722 -0.09 28.29 12.83
CA THR A 722 1.27 28.47 13.37
C THR A 722 1.98 29.61 12.64
N ALA A 723 2.87 30.32 13.35
CA ALA A 723 3.70 31.36 12.77
C ALA A 723 5.18 31.11 13.09
N THR A 724 6.04 31.36 12.11
CA THR A 724 7.48 31.08 12.20
C THR A 724 8.31 32.21 11.58
N THR A 725 9.58 32.33 11.98
CA THR A 725 10.51 33.36 11.50
C THR A 725 11.93 32.82 11.36
N ASP A 726 12.74 33.45 10.52
CA ASP A 726 14.20 33.27 10.54
C ASP A 726 14.88 34.08 11.66
N GLU A 727 16.17 33.81 11.88
CA GLU A 727 16.99 34.44 12.92
C GLU A 727 17.03 35.97 12.80
N LYS A 728 17.04 36.49 11.57
CA LYS A 728 17.12 37.92 11.29
C LYS A 728 15.75 38.61 11.29
N ARG A 729 14.67 37.84 11.36
CA ARG A 729 13.29 38.30 11.16
C ARG A 729 13.13 39.01 9.82
N GLU A 730 13.76 38.50 8.77
CA GLU A 730 13.59 38.96 7.38
C GLU A 730 12.26 38.47 6.81
N GLU A 731 11.81 37.28 7.24
CA GLU A 731 10.51 36.73 6.88
C GLU A 731 9.71 36.24 8.10
N VAL A 732 8.38 36.43 8.05
CA VAL A 732 7.42 35.77 8.94
C VAL A 732 6.47 34.93 8.10
N VAL A 733 6.39 33.64 8.40
CA VAL A 733 5.57 32.67 7.66
C VAL A 733 4.41 32.22 8.55
N LEU A 734 3.18 32.33 8.05
CA LEU A 734 1.99 31.77 8.69
C LEU A 734 1.54 30.54 7.93
N HIS A 735 1.34 29.43 8.63
CA HIS A 735 0.69 28.23 8.13
C HIS A 735 -0.73 28.19 8.67
N VAL A 736 -1.74 28.34 7.81
CA VAL A 736 -3.15 28.47 8.18
C VAL A 736 -3.97 27.36 7.55
N ALA A 737 -4.62 26.54 8.38
CA ALA A 737 -5.59 25.55 7.94
C ALA A 737 -7.01 26.03 8.28
N ASN A 738 -7.87 26.14 7.26
CA ASN A 738 -9.30 26.33 7.42
C ASN A 738 -10.00 24.99 7.20
N THR A 739 -10.40 24.33 8.30
CA THR A 739 -11.17 23.07 8.27
C THR A 739 -12.68 23.29 8.17
N GLN A 740 -13.14 24.54 8.12
CA GLN A 740 -14.55 24.87 7.99
C GLN A 740 -15.05 24.67 6.55
N ASN A 741 -16.34 24.40 6.43
CA ASN A 741 -17.05 24.30 5.15
C ASN A 741 -17.41 25.67 4.55
N SER A 742 -16.92 26.76 5.14
CA SER A 742 -17.21 28.13 4.75
C SER A 742 -15.93 28.98 4.75
N VAL A 743 -16.00 30.11 4.06
CA VAL A 743 -14.94 31.11 4.06
C VAL A 743 -14.82 31.69 5.47
N VAL A 744 -13.61 31.74 6.00
CA VAL A 744 -13.29 32.42 7.27
C VAL A 744 -12.46 33.65 6.95
N THR A 745 -12.95 34.81 7.36
CA THR A 745 -12.26 36.08 7.14
C THR A 745 -11.46 36.42 8.39
N ALA A 746 -10.16 36.67 8.24
CA ALA A 746 -9.31 37.06 9.37
C ALA A 746 -8.73 38.47 9.19
N ASP A 747 -8.75 39.25 10.27
CA ASP A 747 -7.88 40.41 10.43
C ASP A 747 -6.52 39.94 10.98
N ILE A 748 -5.46 40.08 10.16
CA ILE A 748 -4.11 39.59 10.43
C ILE A 748 -3.20 40.76 10.79
N ASN A 749 -2.59 40.67 11.97
CA ASN A 749 -1.70 41.68 12.53
C ASN A 749 -0.35 41.05 12.92
N ILE A 750 0.73 41.52 12.31
CA ILE A 750 2.10 41.05 12.59
C ILE A 750 2.85 42.15 13.35
N LYS A 751 2.94 42.00 14.67
CA LYS A 751 3.66 42.92 15.55
C LYS A 751 5.17 42.67 15.47
N GLU A 752 5.94 43.73 15.72
CA GLU A 752 7.41 43.68 15.80
C GLU A 752 8.13 43.12 14.55
N PHE A 753 7.45 43.13 13.39
CA PHE A 753 8.04 42.81 12.08
C PHE A 753 8.38 44.06 11.28
N GLY A 754 7.63 45.16 11.46
CA GLY A 754 7.68 46.33 10.61
C GLY A 754 6.77 46.19 9.38
N LYS A 755 6.85 47.15 8.46
CA LYS A 755 6.02 47.14 7.25
C LYS A 755 6.59 46.12 6.24
N PRO A 756 5.83 45.11 5.81
CA PRO A 756 6.30 44.16 4.80
C PRO A 756 6.49 44.86 3.45
N SER A 757 7.52 44.50 2.70
CA SER A 757 7.68 44.90 1.30
C SER A 757 6.67 44.18 0.39
N GLN A 758 6.42 42.90 0.68
CA GLN A 758 5.47 42.05 -0.03
C GLN A 758 4.92 40.94 0.88
N ILE A 759 3.75 40.43 0.53
CA ILE A 759 3.14 39.26 1.16
C ILE A 759 2.85 38.23 0.07
N LYS A 760 3.57 37.11 0.05
CA LYS A 760 3.22 35.99 -0.82
C LYS A 760 2.13 35.16 -0.18
N VAL A 761 1.13 34.77 -0.96
CA VAL A 761 0.01 33.95 -0.50
C VAL A 761 -0.09 32.73 -1.40
N ILE A 762 0.03 31.56 -0.80
CA ILE A 762 0.00 30.27 -1.49
C ILE A 762 -1.13 29.45 -0.89
N THR A 763 -2.13 29.12 -1.69
CA THR A 763 -3.35 28.45 -1.21
C THR A 763 -3.59 27.16 -1.98
N LEU A 764 -3.80 26.07 -1.25
CA LEU A 764 -4.36 24.81 -1.74
C LEU A 764 -5.78 24.68 -1.17
N ALA A 765 -6.78 24.54 -2.04
CA ALA A 765 -8.19 24.47 -1.64
C ALA A 765 -8.99 23.59 -2.60
N GLY A 766 -10.05 22.96 -2.08
CA GLY A 766 -10.96 22.10 -2.83
C GLY A 766 -12.05 21.56 -1.90
N ARG A 767 -12.99 20.79 -2.44
CA ARG A 767 -13.92 20.01 -1.62
C ARG A 767 -13.18 18.85 -0.96
N LEU A 768 -13.67 18.37 0.18
CA LEU A 768 -13.01 17.32 0.97
C LEU A 768 -12.66 16.07 0.13
N GLU A 769 -13.54 15.70 -0.79
CA GLU A 769 -13.42 14.55 -1.68
C GLU A 769 -12.53 14.76 -2.91
N ASP A 770 -12.05 15.99 -3.16
CA ASP A 770 -11.28 16.29 -4.37
C ASP A 770 -9.90 15.59 -4.36
N VAL A 771 -9.58 14.93 -5.46
CA VAL A 771 -8.33 14.21 -5.75
C VAL A 771 -7.79 14.60 -7.13
N ASN A 772 -6.52 14.28 -7.39
CA ASN A 772 -5.94 14.29 -8.74
C ASN A 772 -6.04 12.88 -9.35
N THR A 773 -6.39 12.77 -10.63
CA THR A 773 -6.52 11.49 -11.36
C THR A 773 -5.62 11.47 -12.59
N PRO A 774 -5.39 10.32 -13.25
CA PRO A 774 -4.64 10.29 -14.51
C PRO A 774 -5.21 11.24 -15.58
N GLU A 775 -6.53 11.43 -15.62
CA GLU A 775 -7.22 12.30 -16.57
C GLU A 775 -7.11 13.79 -16.18
N GLN A 776 -6.93 14.07 -14.89
CA GLN A 776 -6.81 15.43 -14.33
C GLN A 776 -5.69 15.48 -13.28
N PRO A 777 -4.42 15.30 -13.67
CA PRO A 777 -3.29 15.10 -12.73
C PRO A 777 -2.94 16.36 -11.92
N GLU A 778 -3.41 17.52 -12.38
CA GLU A 778 -3.17 18.83 -11.77
C GLU A 778 -4.49 19.54 -11.41
N ARG A 779 -5.57 18.78 -11.15
CA ARG A 779 -6.88 19.36 -10.77
C ARG A 779 -6.78 20.22 -9.51
N ILE A 780 -6.03 19.74 -8.53
CA ILE A 780 -5.86 20.33 -7.20
C ILE A 780 -4.36 20.58 -7.01
N VAL A 781 -3.97 21.82 -7.27
CA VAL A 781 -2.59 22.31 -7.13
C VAL A 781 -2.57 23.67 -6.45
N PRO A 782 -1.48 24.05 -5.75
CA PRO A 782 -1.38 25.33 -5.07
C PRO A 782 -1.50 26.50 -6.04
N GLN A 783 -2.22 27.55 -5.63
CA GLN A 783 -2.32 28.81 -6.34
C GLN A 783 -1.53 29.88 -5.59
N GLU A 784 -0.67 30.61 -6.29
CA GLU A 784 0.17 31.67 -5.72
C GLU A 784 -0.29 33.06 -6.19
N LYS A 785 -0.30 34.02 -5.27
CA LYS A 785 -0.44 35.45 -5.57
C LYS A 785 0.42 36.28 -4.63
N THR A 786 0.76 37.49 -5.06
CA THR A 786 1.47 38.47 -4.23
C THR A 786 0.56 39.64 -3.89
N LEU A 787 0.55 40.05 -2.62
CA LEU A 787 -0.14 41.24 -2.13
C LEU A 787 0.90 42.32 -1.77
N PHE A 788 0.50 43.59 -1.93
CA PHE A 788 1.34 44.75 -1.63
C PHE A 788 0.98 45.39 -0.29
N ALA A 789 1.99 45.97 0.36
CA ALA A 789 2.05 46.36 1.77
C ALA A 789 0.80 47.07 2.34
N THR A 790 0.18 46.45 3.35
CA THR A 790 -0.74 47.08 4.30
C THR A 790 -0.33 46.71 5.73
N ASP A 791 -0.45 47.64 6.69
CA ASP A 791 -0.07 47.39 8.09
C ASP A 791 -0.96 46.34 8.78
N ASN A 792 -2.19 46.17 8.28
CA ASN A 792 -3.12 45.11 8.67
C ASN A 792 -3.67 44.46 7.40
N LEU A 793 -3.61 43.13 7.32
CA LEU A 793 -4.18 42.39 6.19
C LEU A 793 -5.50 41.77 6.62
N LYS A 794 -6.59 42.11 5.91
CA LYS A 794 -7.83 41.34 5.99
C LYS A 794 -7.82 40.30 4.88
N TYR A 795 -7.89 39.01 5.23
CA TYR A 795 -7.79 37.92 4.27
C TYR A 795 -8.95 36.92 4.42
N ASP A 796 -9.51 36.52 3.28
CA ASP A 796 -10.53 35.49 3.18
C ASP A 796 -9.88 34.13 2.93
N PHE A 797 -9.87 33.27 3.95
CA PHE A 797 -9.41 31.89 3.82
C PHE A 797 -10.54 31.03 3.23
N PRO A 798 -10.37 30.42 2.03
CA PRO A 798 -11.40 29.58 1.44
C PRO A 798 -11.81 28.44 2.36
N ALA A 799 -13.04 27.95 2.23
CA ALA A 799 -13.47 26.71 2.87
C ALA A 799 -12.50 25.57 2.51
N TYR A 800 -12.24 24.67 3.47
CA TYR A 800 -11.39 23.50 3.29
C TYR A 800 -10.07 23.81 2.56
N SER A 801 -9.27 24.70 3.17
CA SER A 801 -8.04 25.18 2.57
C SER A 801 -6.84 25.14 3.50
N TYR A 802 -5.68 25.00 2.88
CA TYR A 802 -4.38 25.25 3.50
C TYR A 802 -3.75 26.44 2.80
N THR A 803 -3.44 27.49 3.56
CA THR A 803 -2.85 28.73 3.06
C THR A 803 -1.57 29.05 3.81
N ILE A 804 -0.51 29.35 3.07
CA ILE A 804 0.73 29.92 3.59
C ILE A 804 0.79 31.40 3.22
N LEU A 805 1.03 32.25 4.22
CA LEU A 805 1.35 33.66 4.01
C LEU A 805 2.81 33.91 4.39
N VAL A 806 3.61 34.43 3.47
CA VAL A 806 5.01 34.81 3.70
C VAL A 806 5.12 36.33 3.67
N TYR A 807 5.29 36.93 4.84
CA TYR A 807 5.59 38.35 5.00
C TYR A 807 7.09 38.53 4.84
N GLN A 808 7.51 39.40 3.91
CA GLN A 808 8.92 39.68 3.63
C GLN A 808 9.21 41.16 3.88
N LYS A 809 10.38 41.48 4.45
CA LYS A 809 10.81 42.87 4.68
C LYS A 809 11.20 43.62 3.42
#